data_AF-A0A198A0N3-F1
#
_entry.id   AF-A0A198A0N3-F1
#
_cell.length_a   1.000
_cell.length_b   1.000
_cell.length_c   1.000
_cell.angle_alpha   90.00
_cell.angle_beta   90.00
_cell.angle_gamma   90.00
#
_symmetry.space_group_name_H-M   'P 1'
#
loop_
_entity.id
_entity.type
_entity.pdbx_description
1 polymer ?
#
loop_
_entity_poly.entity_id
_entity_poly.type
_entity_poly.pdbx_seq_one_letter_code
_entity_poly.pdbx_strand_id
1 'polypeptide(L)'
;MKVFEYINKQVYENLEQVLQKLDDRLDLKLYAFLLDENQECIQTVRVKSVLSDLQGQETDVIQEELSGPEEVFRKIGLAHKDPGTNLKDFLIRLDTNSFKTSLCPVVVLAESNISENGVAIESSEEQPLRQESNEWNIFYSNSFELEIDAGHCTLKYILLIEYTDSVTRSIFLERPQLSFLRMILDYYFKDYYKVSGDKELLFVNEDNKVEIKYKENSSQFLQRMARLFFGKTQDFIVNGFDLIDVSRADIELTETERNQYYINNLLEKIDGISTRTYEGEIPFGCMLLLNTSMLEDSKLVKYSIRFQNHQPIYLEDARRIRKLLELTNKEKDLYLIADDKAIYGVGEIDWGQLGDNLLFKVEFKGLSRYDLLLVTTEKKENTDAHVVVEDESKIFKMTMNLEIVSHKLTSISFKQPGIGSGGFTHELFERTMKAQFKEVVPPITHEGIQKLRLIIQKATEQQNGTMVVITDPVTADSELKKLRKQSTPILPTDISPAFIKHLTSIDGAIYFDTEGDCHAIGVILDGLAQQHLGDASRGARFHSAHRYLEKLKSDTKGCVIAIISEDGMINLIPEQVNEAIVRQVVRAMISYIRENDELSEETFQDYERRLKEVETETTIDHHHYFKVAAAFFDKKHYLKAAYYYDKGLKVCGHFIIKYNRALALSYFRQGMSDGISKSSKLESLKAVVEQIEIIFNMAADHEISHHDYNRRALALSGIGRLSDSKTKEINFNKALLDYTKSIEIKTVSKYILYRNRGYLHLEMGSFYEALDDLIFSELILSEEETLMSIERLIKRDVSLFVHALTSYSEKKNEKHDSENLKKLLEEYGAKLAEDHPEVAAALEQHGMNQKQPEDE
;
A
#
# COMPACT_ATOMS: atom_id res chain seq x y z
N MET A 1 21.88 9.95 10.21
CA MET A 1 20.82 10.05 9.17
C MET A 1 20.94 8.96 8.09
N LYS A 2 21.96 8.96 7.22
CA LYS A 2 22.07 7.94 6.14
C LYS A 2 22.05 6.48 6.62
N VAL A 3 22.63 6.21 7.80
CA VAL A 3 22.62 4.88 8.43
C VAL A 3 21.19 4.44 8.76
N PHE A 4 20.41 5.30 9.43
CA PHE A 4 19.00 5.03 9.76
C PHE A 4 18.14 4.87 8.51
N GLU A 5 18.40 5.68 7.48
CA GLU A 5 17.71 5.56 6.20
C GLU A 5 17.94 4.17 5.57
N TYR A 6 19.18 3.69 5.59
CA TYR A 6 19.53 2.34 5.12
C TYR A 6 18.87 1.24 5.97
N ILE A 7 18.92 1.34 7.30
CA ILE A 7 18.31 0.36 8.20
C ILE A 7 16.80 0.27 7.96
N ASN A 8 16.11 1.40 7.93
CA ASN A 8 14.67 1.46 7.67
C ASN A 8 14.30 0.80 6.34
N LYS A 9 15.08 1.05 5.29
CA LYS A 9 14.90 0.40 3.99
C LYS A 9 15.03 -1.12 4.09
N GLN A 10 16.10 -1.62 4.70
CA GLN A 10 16.30 -3.07 4.85
C GLN A 10 15.24 -3.73 5.72
N VAL A 11 14.83 -3.06 6.81
CA VAL A 11 13.77 -3.55 7.70
C VAL A 11 12.44 -3.69 6.95
N TYR A 12 12.07 -2.70 6.13
CA TYR A 12 10.85 -2.74 5.34
C TYR A 12 10.90 -3.84 4.27
N GLU A 13 11.95 -3.87 3.43
CA GLU A 13 12.08 -4.82 2.32
C GLU A 13 12.03 -6.28 2.79
N ASN A 14 12.80 -6.60 3.84
CA ASN A 14 12.84 -7.97 4.36
C ASN A 14 11.50 -8.36 5.00
N LEU A 15 10.87 -7.45 5.74
CA LEU A 15 9.62 -7.75 6.43
C LEU A 15 8.43 -7.86 5.47
N GLU A 16 8.34 -6.97 4.47
CA GLU A 16 7.33 -7.05 3.41
C GLU A 16 7.42 -8.41 2.69
N GLN A 17 8.63 -8.85 2.33
CA GLN A 17 8.84 -10.17 1.71
C GLN A 17 8.44 -11.34 2.61
N VAL A 18 8.72 -11.24 3.91
CA VAL A 18 8.33 -12.27 4.89
C VAL A 18 6.80 -12.36 4.99
N LEU A 19 6.11 -11.24 5.12
CA LEU A 19 4.64 -11.20 5.22
C LEU A 19 3.97 -11.70 3.94
N GLN A 20 4.41 -11.23 2.77
CA GLN A 20 3.87 -11.66 1.47
C GLN A 20 4.06 -13.16 1.19
N LYS A 21 5.10 -13.78 1.75
CA LYS A 21 5.30 -15.24 1.66
C LYS A 21 4.39 -16.04 2.60
N LEU A 22 3.95 -15.45 3.71
CA LEU A 22 2.98 -16.07 4.63
C LEU A 22 1.56 -16.00 4.06
N ASP A 23 1.20 -14.84 3.51
CA ASP A 23 -0.07 -14.56 2.84
C ASP A 23 0.13 -13.33 1.94
N ASP A 24 -0.04 -13.51 0.63
CA ASP A 24 0.24 -12.49 -0.39
C ASP A 24 -0.74 -11.30 -0.36
N ARG A 25 -1.81 -11.41 0.42
CA ARG A 25 -2.82 -10.36 0.61
C ARG A 25 -2.44 -9.35 1.70
N LEU A 26 -1.53 -9.71 2.60
CA LEU A 26 -1.15 -8.84 3.70
C LEU A 26 -0.41 -7.60 3.19
N ASP A 27 -0.82 -6.45 3.70
CA ASP A 27 -0.19 -5.18 3.40
C ASP A 27 0.48 -4.60 4.64
N LEU A 28 1.68 -4.03 4.46
CA LEU A 28 2.51 -3.50 5.55
C LEU A 28 2.61 -1.98 5.43
N LYS A 29 2.06 -1.26 6.41
CA LYS A 29 2.41 0.13 6.67
C LYS A 29 3.41 0.19 7.82
N LEU A 30 4.62 0.69 7.54
CA LEU A 30 5.70 0.80 8.51
C LEU A 30 5.97 2.26 8.85
N TYR A 31 5.96 2.56 10.14
CA TYR A 31 6.35 3.85 10.69
C TYR A 31 7.57 3.66 11.58
N ALA A 32 8.56 4.53 11.46
CA ALA A 32 9.80 4.48 12.22
C ALA A 32 10.04 5.80 12.97
N PHE A 33 10.52 5.67 14.20
CA PHE A 33 10.86 6.77 15.10
C PHE A 33 12.31 6.62 15.52
N LEU A 34 13.10 7.67 15.32
CA LEU A 34 14.45 7.75 15.84
C LEU A 34 14.43 8.48 17.19
N LEU A 35 14.80 7.79 18.26
CA LEU A 35 14.87 8.31 19.62
C LEU A 35 16.34 8.46 20.06
N ASP A 36 16.66 9.55 20.73
CA ASP A 36 17.97 9.78 21.34
C ASP A 36 18.12 9.07 22.70
N GLU A 37 19.25 9.28 23.39
CA GLU A 37 19.53 8.74 24.72
C GLU A 37 18.51 9.17 25.80
N ASN A 38 17.90 10.35 25.62
CA ASN A 38 16.88 10.90 26.52
C ASN A 38 15.46 10.45 26.14
N GLN A 39 15.32 9.57 25.15
CA GLN A 39 14.04 9.14 24.57
C GLN A 39 13.28 10.28 23.87
N GLU A 40 13.97 11.34 23.45
CA GLU A 40 13.38 12.38 22.63
C GLU A 40 13.37 11.96 21.16
N CYS A 41 12.19 12.07 20.53
CA CYS A 41 12.02 11.77 19.11
C CYS A 41 12.70 12.83 18.23
N ILE A 42 13.76 12.42 17.54
CA ILE A 42 14.55 13.23 16.59
C ILE A 42 13.85 13.27 15.22
N GLN A 43 13.35 12.12 14.75
CA GLN A 43 12.78 11.98 13.42
C GLN A 43 11.63 10.97 13.42
N THR A 44 10.58 11.28 12.69
CA THR A 44 9.45 10.38 12.43
C THR A 44 9.30 10.20 10.92
N VAL A 45 9.32 8.96 10.45
CA VAL A 45 9.18 8.65 9.02
C VAL A 45 8.18 7.54 8.78
N ARG A 46 7.50 7.59 7.63
CA ARG A 46 6.79 6.45 7.05
C ARG A 46 7.68 5.81 6.00
N VAL A 47 7.99 4.53 6.16
CA VAL A 47 8.74 3.75 5.17
C VAL A 47 7.73 3.04 4.26
N LYS A 48 7.88 3.19 2.94
CA LYS A 48 6.94 2.61 1.98
C LYS A 48 7.59 2.27 0.65
N SER A 49 7.01 1.28 -0.02
CA SER A 49 7.32 0.91 -1.40
C SER A 49 6.59 1.84 -2.38
N VAL A 50 7.30 2.37 -3.36
CA VAL A 50 6.73 3.17 -4.46
C VAL A 50 7.24 2.64 -5.79
N LEU A 51 6.57 3.01 -6.89
CA LEU A 51 7.05 2.65 -8.23
C LEU A 51 8.45 3.24 -8.48
N SER A 52 9.37 2.39 -8.93
CA SER A 52 10.75 2.79 -9.26
C SER A 52 10.81 3.58 -10.56
N ASP A 53 11.77 4.51 -10.65
CA ASP A 53 12.15 5.16 -11.91
C ASP A 53 13.30 4.42 -12.63
N LEU A 54 13.92 3.42 -11.99
CA LEU A 54 15.09 2.71 -12.52
C LEU A 54 14.68 1.58 -13.48
N GLN A 55 15.39 1.47 -14.61
CA GLN A 55 15.15 0.38 -15.56
C GLN A 55 15.47 -0.98 -14.93
N GLY A 56 14.50 -1.91 -15.01
CA GLY A 56 14.64 -3.28 -14.50
C GLY A 56 14.30 -3.46 -13.02
N GLN A 57 13.96 -2.39 -12.31
CA GLN A 57 13.49 -2.42 -10.93
C GLN A 57 12.02 -2.02 -10.88
N GLU A 58 11.18 -2.81 -10.22
CA GLU A 58 9.74 -2.54 -10.19
C GLU A 58 9.37 -1.48 -9.14
N THR A 59 9.93 -1.61 -7.95
CA THR A 59 9.65 -0.74 -6.81
C THR A 59 10.93 -0.22 -6.15
N ASP A 60 10.84 0.96 -5.57
CA ASP A 60 11.85 1.57 -4.70
C ASP A 60 11.24 1.80 -3.32
N VAL A 61 12.02 1.57 -2.27
CA VAL A 61 11.61 1.91 -0.90
C VAL A 61 12.09 3.32 -0.56
N ILE A 62 11.16 4.17 -0.15
CA ILE A 62 11.39 5.56 0.22
C ILE A 62 10.96 5.84 1.66
N GLN A 63 11.45 6.95 2.21
CA GLN A 63 11.07 7.46 3.52
C GLN A 63 10.38 8.82 3.36
N GLU A 64 9.12 8.87 3.80
CA GLU A 64 8.33 10.10 3.89
C GLU A 64 8.50 10.66 5.30
N GLU A 65 9.13 11.82 5.44
CA GLU A 65 9.18 12.53 6.72
C GLU A 65 7.79 12.97 7.14
N LEU A 66 7.47 12.75 8.41
CA LEU A 66 6.21 13.14 9.04
C LEU A 66 6.47 14.29 10.01
N SER A 67 5.46 15.14 10.21
CA SER A 67 5.53 16.30 11.11
C SER A 67 5.78 15.93 12.58
N GLY A 68 5.41 14.71 12.97
CA GLY A 68 5.63 14.19 14.32
C GLY A 68 4.86 12.89 14.57
N PRO A 69 4.97 12.34 15.79
CA PRO A 69 4.26 11.12 16.18
C PRO A 69 2.73 11.22 16.10
N GLU A 70 2.16 12.42 16.26
CA GLU A 70 0.72 12.68 16.17
C GLU A 70 0.16 12.45 14.77
N GLU A 71 0.96 12.71 13.72
CA GLU A 71 0.54 12.46 12.35
C GLU A 71 0.37 10.96 12.06
N VAL A 72 1.14 10.10 12.74
CA VAL A 72 1.01 8.64 12.65
C VAL A 72 -0.39 8.21 13.09
N PHE A 73 -0.92 8.76 14.19
CA PHE A 73 -2.29 8.48 14.67
C PHE A 73 -3.36 8.81 13.64
N ARG A 74 -3.24 9.97 12.98
CA ARG A 74 -4.18 10.34 11.91
C ARG A 74 -4.09 9.37 10.73
N LYS A 75 -2.88 9.01 10.31
CA LYS A 75 -2.67 8.10 9.15
C LYS A 75 -3.10 6.67 9.44
N ILE A 76 -3.01 6.18 10.69
CA ILE A 76 -3.51 4.86 11.09
C ILE A 76 -5.02 4.86 11.45
N GLY A 77 -5.68 6.03 11.51
CA GLY A 77 -7.10 6.15 11.82
C GLY A 77 -7.48 5.78 13.26
N LEU A 78 -6.54 5.92 14.21
CA LEU A 78 -6.77 5.65 15.64
C LEU A 78 -6.54 6.91 16.47
N ALA A 79 -7.24 6.99 17.59
CA ALA A 79 -7.04 7.97 18.64
C ALA A 79 -6.80 7.27 19.99
N HIS A 80 -6.18 7.98 20.92
CA HIS A 80 -6.09 7.54 22.30
C HIS A 80 -7.44 7.69 23.00
N LYS A 81 -7.83 6.71 23.82
CA LYS A 81 -9.13 6.71 24.54
C LYS A 81 -9.25 7.87 25.53
N ASP A 82 -8.11 8.32 26.08
CA ASP A 82 -8.03 9.55 26.88
C ASP A 82 -7.50 10.71 26.01
N PRO A 83 -8.33 11.74 25.71
CA PRO A 83 -7.95 12.89 24.89
C PRO A 83 -6.83 13.75 25.48
N GLY A 84 -6.56 13.68 26.79
CA GLY A 84 -5.51 14.45 27.47
C GLY A 84 -4.12 13.81 27.41
N THR A 85 -4.00 12.61 26.84
CA THR A 85 -2.74 11.87 26.80
C THR A 85 -1.74 12.50 25.84
N ASN A 86 -0.49 12.67 26.30
CA ASN A 86 0.62 13.03 25.45
C ASN A 86 0.94 11.87 24.48
N LEU A 87 0.54 12.02 23.23
CA LEU A 87 0.67 11.00 22.19
C LEU A 87 2.14 10.64 21.90
N LYS A 88 3.05 11.62 21.99
CA LYS A 88 4.50 11.39 21.85
C LYS A 88 5.01 10.44 22.93
N ASP A 89 4.71 10.73 24.19
CA ASP A 89 5.13 9.90 25.34
C ASP A 89 4.50 8.51 25.29
N PHE A 90 3.23 8.44 24.89
CA PHE A 90 2.52 7.17 24.72
C PHE A 90 3.16 6.30 23.64
N LEU A 91 3.49 6.86 22.48
CA LEU A 91 4.14 6.12 21.39
C LEU A 91 5.53 5.63 21.78
N ILE A 92 6.29 6.43 22.54
CA ILE A 92 7.60 6.03 23.07
C ILE A 92 7.45 4.85 24.04
N ARG A 93 6.45 4.87 24.93
CA ARG A 93 6.21 3.81 25.94
C ARG A 93 5.39 2.63 25.45
N LEU A 94 4.85 2.72 24.24
CA LEU A 94 3.97 1.71 23.67
C LEU A 94 4.65 0.35 23.61
N ASP A 95 4.17 -0.60 24.41
CA ASP A 95 4.58 -2.00 24.28
C ASP A 95 3.59 -2.78 23.42
N THR A 96 3.93 -4.03 23.13
CA THR A 96 3.10 -4.91 22.29
C THR A 96 1.73 -5.25 22.88
N ASN A 97 1.51 -5.06 24.20
CA ASN A 97 0.28 -5.46 24.89
C ASN A 97 -0.69 -4.27 25.10
N SER A 98 -0.18 -3.04 25.00
CA SER A 98 -0.90 -1.79 25.33
C SER A 98 -1.89 -1.31 24.24
N PHE A 99 -1.88 -1.90 23.04
CA PHE A 99 -2.70 -1.43 21.91
C PHE A 99 -4.22 -1.56 22.15
N LYS A 100 -4.70 -2.72 22.64
CA LYS A 100 -6.15 -3.00 22.78
C LYS A 100 -6.78 -2.22 23.96
N THR A 101 -5.99 -1.91 24.98
CA THR A 101 -6.48 -1.25 26.20
C THR A 101 -6.66 0.25 26.04
N SER A 102 -5.83 0.91 25.24
CA SER A 102 -5.66 2.37 25.30
C SER A 102 -6.08 3.13 24.03
N LEU A 103 -6.32 2.46 22.90
CA LEU A 103 -6.66 3.09 21.62
C LEU A 103 -8.10 2.79 21.15
N CYS A 104 -8.72 3.72 20.41
CA CYS A 104 -10.04 3.58 19.79
C CYS A 104 -10.08 4.23 18.40
N PRO A 105 -11.02 3.84 17.51
CA PRO A 105 -11.21 4.50 16.23
C PRO A 105 -11.58 5.99 16.39
N VAL A 106 -11.06 6.85 15.52
CA VAL A 106 -11.30 8.32 15.56
C VAL A 106 -12.81 8.66 15.47
N VAL A 107 -13.58 7.86 14.72
CA VAL A 107 -15.03 8.07 14.52
C VAL A 107 -15.82 7.99 15.84
N VAL A 108 -15.40 7.12 16.77
CA VAL A 108 -16.10 6.90 18.05
C VAL A 108 -16.05 8.15 18.95
N LEU A 109 -14.95 8.92 18.90
CA LEU A 109 -14.80 10.15 19.69
C LEU A 109 -15.65 11.32 19.14
N ALA A 110 -15.89 11.34 17.82
CA ALA A 110 -16.74 12.35 17.19
C ALA A 110 -18.21 12.18 17.57
N GLU A 111 -18.70 10.95 17.67
CA GLU A 111 -20.08 10.65 18.08
C GLU A 111 -20.33 10.97 19.57
N SER A 112 -19.34 10.78 20.44
CA SER A 112 -19.47 11.11 21.87
C SER A 112 -19.51 12.62 22.17
N ASN A 113 -19.04 13.47 21.25
CA ASN A 113 -19.03 14.93 21.41
C ASN A 113 -20.30 15.62 20.88
N ILE A 114 -21.29 14.88 20.36
CA ILE A 114 -22.53 15.43 19.81
C ILE A 114 -23.61 15.69 20.89
N SER A 115 -23.33 15.41 22.16
CA SER A 115 -24.22 15.77 23.28
C SER A 115 -23.59 16.86 24.14
N GLU A 116 -23.86 18.13 23.85
CA GLU A 116 -24.33 19.11 24.87
C GLU A 116 -24.62 20.52 24.36
N ASN A 117 -24.34 20.92 23.12
CA ASN A 117 -24.84 22.21 22.62
C ASN A 117 -25.25 22.13 21.14
N GLY A 118 -26.57 22.06 20.93
CA GLY A 118 -27.17 22.06 19.60
C GLY A 118 -26.99 23.40 18.89
N VAL A 119 -26.10 23.43 17.91
CA VAL A 119 -26.21 24.29 16.73
C VAL A 119 -25.71 23.47 15.53
N ALA A 120 -26.63 23.12 14.63
CA ALA A 120 -26.29 22.53 13.35
C ALA A 120 -25.61 23.60 12.48
N ILE A 121 -24.32 23.45 12.21
CA ILE A 121 -23.65 24.18 11.14
C ILE A 121 -23.81 23.33 9.89
N GLU A 122 -24.69 23.75 8.98
CA GLU A 122 -24.70 23.29 7.61
C GLU A 122 -23.45 23.83 6.91
N SER A 123 -22.38 23.04 6.86
CA SER A 123 -21.27 23.26 5.93
C SER A 123 -21.26 22.13 4.91
N SER A 124 -21.67 22.46 3.69
CA SER A 124 -21.46 21.70 2.47
C SER A 124 -19.97 21.68 2.13
N GLU A 125 -19.23 20.74 2.69
CA GLU A 125 -17.92 20.33 2.19
C GLU A 125 -17.93 18.81 2.06
N GLU A 126 -17.49 18.32 0.89
CA GLU A 126 -17.31 16.90 0.61
C GLU A 126 -16.48 16.26 1.74
N GLN A 127 -17.14 15.46 2.57
CA GLN A 127 -16.48 14.75 3.66
C GLN A 127 -15.40 13.81 3.10
N PRO A 128 -14.21 13.73 3.71
CA PRO A 128 -13.23 12.73 3.33
C PRO A 128 -13.85 11.33 3.52
N LEU A 129 -13.53 10.44 2.58
CA LEU A 129 -14.01 9.07 2.45
C LEU A 129 -14.28 8.39 3.80
N ARG A 130 -15.42 7.69 3.88
CA ARG A 130 -15.74 6.71 4.93
C ARG A 130 -14.55 5.76 5.11
N GLN A 131 -13.72 5.96 6.15
CA GLN A 131 -12.83 4.91 6.63
C GLN A 131 -13.71 3.83 7.25
N GLU A 132 -14.00 2.78 6.49
CA GLU A 132 -14.62 1.56 7.02
C GLU A 132 -13.73 0.97 8.13
N SER A 133 -14.36 0.31 9.10
CA SER A 133 -13.83 0.03 10.42
C SER A 133 -12.39 -0.52 10.43
N ASN A 134 -11.53 0.09 11.28
CA ASN A 134 -10.19 -0.37 11.65
C ASN A 134 -10.17 -1.75 12.37
N GLU A 135 -11.24 -2.53 12.23
CA GLU A 135 -11.49 -3.81 12.87
C GLU A 135 -10.71 -4.97 12.24
N TRP A 136 -9.92 -4.75 11.19
CA TRP A 136 -9.23 -5.84 10.47
C TRP A 136 -7.71 -5.76 10.51
N ASN A 137 -7.21 -4.75 11.22
CA ASN A 137 -5.82 -4.40 11.25
C ASN A 137 -5.14 -4.99 12.48
N ILE A 138 -3.93 -5.52 12.28
CA ILE A 138 -3.01 -5.90 13.36
C ILE A 138 -2.03 -4.77 13.56
N PHE A 139 -1.88 -4.38 14.82
CA PHE A 139 -0.89 -3.41 15.25
C PHE A 139 0.21 -4.11 16.05
N TYR A 140 1.44 -3.78 15.72
CA TYR A 140 2.61 -4.31 16.40
C TYR A 140 3.66 -3.20 16.56
N SER A 141 4.43 -3.25 17.63
CA SER A 141 5.54 -2.32 17.85
C SER A 141 6.73 -3.04 18.46
N ASN A 142 7.92 -2.69 18.01
CA ASN A 142 9.18 -3.17 18.56
C ASN A 142 10.29 -2.17 18.22
N SER A 143 11.50 -2.35 18.75
CA SER A 143 12.62 -1.45 18.51
C SER A 143 13.94 -2.20 18.27
N PHE A 144 14.88 -1.51 17.65
CA PHE A 144 16.29 -1.88 17.68
C PHE A 144 17.07 -0.87 18.50
N GLU A 145 17.93 -1.37 19.38
CA GLU A 145 18.88 -0.55 20.13
C GLU A 145 20.21 -0.48 19.37
N LEU A 146 20.76 0.72 19.19
CA LEU A 146 21.95 0.98 18.37
C LEU A 146 22.97 1.82 19.14
N GLU A 147 24.23 1.70 18.74
CA GLU A 147 25.31 2.59 19.16
C GLU A 147 26.01 3.12 17.90
N ILE A 148 25.94 4.43 17.68
CA ILE A 148 26.55 5.11 16.53
C ILE A 148 27.36 6.30 17.05
N ASP A 149 28.63 6.41 16.64
CA ASP A 149 29.52 7.52 17.01
C ASP A 149 29.61 7.79 18.54
N ALA A 150 29.55 6.74 19.36
CA ALA A 150 29.55 6.74 20.83
C ALA A 150 28.28 7.30 21.52
N GLY A 151 27.17 7.45 20.79
CA GLY A 151 25.84 7.73 21.34
C GLY A 151 24.88 6.55 21.21
N HIS A 152 24.06 6.31 22.22
CA HIS A 152 23.01 5.30 22.22
C HIS A 152 21.73 5.84 21.60
N CYS A 153 21.12 5.08 20.68
CA CYS A 153 19.88 5.49 20.02
C CYS A 153 18.93 4.31 19.91
N THR A 154 17.63 4.58 20.03
CA THR A 154 16.58 3.58 19.85
C THR A 154 15.84 3.86 18.54
N LEU A 155 15.77 2.87 17.66
CA LEU A 155 14.98 2.94 16.44
C LEU A 155 13.70 2.13 16.63
N LYS A 156 12.60 2.84 16.93
CA LYS A 156 11.30 2.23 17.22
C LYS A 156 10.46 2.11 15.97
N TYR A 157 9.78 0.99 15.81
CA TYR A 157 8.89 0.71 14.70
C TYR A 157 7.46 0.50 15.17
N ILE A 158 6.52 0.99 14.37
CA ILE A 158 5.10 0.65 14.46
C ILE A 158 4.68 0.08 13.12
N LEU A 159 4.08 -1.10 13.19
CA LEU A 159 3.61 -1.86 12.06
C LEU A 159 2.10 -1.91 12.10
N LEU A 160 1.51 -1.58 10.97
CA LEU A 160 0.12 -1.79 10.67
C LEU A 160 0.06 -2.85 9.57
N ILE A 161 -0.40 -4.04 9.93
CA ILE A 161 -0.59 -5.16 9.01
C ILE A 161 -2.08 -5.24 8.69
N GLU A 162 -2.42 -4.93 7.45
CA GLU A 162 -3.81 -4.89 6.97
C GLU A 162 -4.20 -6.24 6.34
N TYR A 163 -5.51 -6.47 6.21
CA TYR A 163 -6.09 -7.65 5.53
C TYR A 163 -5.81 -9.00 6.21
N THR A 164 -5.54 -9.01 7.52
CA THR A 164 -5.40 -10.27 8.26
C THR A 164 -6.77 -10.89 8.55
N ASP A 165 -6.90 -12.22 8.45
CA ASP A 165 -8.15 -12.90 8.78
C ASP A 165 -8.47 -12.85 10.29
N SER A 166 -9.76 -12.98 10.62
CA SER A 166 -10.27 -12.84 11.99
C SER A 166 -9.69 -13.87 12.96
N VAL A 167 -9.43 -15.11 12.50
CA VAL A 167 -8.86 -16.17 13.33
C VAL A 167 -7.40 -15.84 13.65
N THR A 168 -6.58 -15.55 12.64
CA THR A 168 -5.18 -15.15 12.86
C THR A 168 -5.08 -13.94 13.77
N ARG A 169 -5.96 -12.94 13.59
CA ARG A 169 -6.01 -11.74 14.42
C ARG A 169 -6.43 -12.02 15.86
N SER A 170 -7.46 -12.81 16.09
CA SER A 170 -7.88 -13.21 17.46
C SER A 170 -6.74 -13.93 18.17
N ILE A 171 -6.10 -14.92 17.52
CA ILE A 171 -4.96 -15.63 18.12
C ILE A 171 -3.80 -14.64 18.39
N PHE A 172 -3.48 -13.75 17.45
CA PHE A 172 -2.42 -12.75 17.61
C PHE A 172 -2.62 -11.86 18.84
N LEU A 173 -3.86 -11.40 19.07
CA LEU A 173 -4.17 -10.45 20.14
C LEU A 173 -4.48 -11.12 21.48
N GLU A 174 -5.17 -12.26 21.47
CA GLU A 174 -5.75 -12.88 22.66
C GLU A 174 -4.95 -14.08 23.14
N ARG A 175 -4.19 -14.72 22.25
CA ARG A 175 -3.35 -15.90 22.54
C ARG A 175 -1.97 -15.77 21.88
N PRO A 176 -1.20 -14.70 22.17
CA PRO A 176 0.04 -14.37 21.45
C PRO A 176 1.07 -15.51 21.45
N GLN A 177 1.12 -16.32 22.52
CA GLN A 177 2.01 -17.48 22.62
C GLN A 177 1.71 -18.60 21.61
N LEU A 178 0.49 -18.65 21.08
CA LEU A 178 0.03 -19.61 20.07
C LEU A 178 -0.05 -18.98 18.68
N SER A 179 0.30 -17.71 18.53
CA SER A 179 0.27 -17.02 17.24
C SER A 179 1.58 -17.20 16.49
N PHE A 180 1.50 -17.87 15.34
CA PHE A 180 2.66 -18.04 14.46
C PHE A 180 3.15 -16.68 13.92
N LEU A 181 2.22 -15.81 13.49
CA LEU A 181 2.54 -14.46 13.04
C LEU A 181 3.23 -13.63 14.14
N ARG A 182 2.74 -13.71 15.39
CA ARG A 182 3.36 -13.00 16.51
C ARG A 182 4.80 -13.46 16.74
N MET A 183 5.04 -14.77 16.74
CA MET A 183 6.37 -15.34 16.90
C MET A 183 7.31 -14.88 15.78
N ILE A 184 6.85 -14.84 14.53
CA ILE A 184 7.63 -14.34 13.40
C ILE A 184 8.08 -12.89 13.61
N LEU A 185 7.16 -12.01 14.02
CA LEU A 185 7.49 -10.61 14.28
C LEU A 185 8.48 -10.48 15.45
N ASP A 186 8.26 -11.20 16.54
CA ASP A 186 9.16 -11.15 17.70
C ASP A 186 10.57 -11.65 17.37
N TYR A 187 10.70 -12.76 16.63
CA TYR A 187 12.00 -13.27 16.16
C TYR A 187 12.62 -12.39 15.08
N TYR A 188 11.81 -11.68 14.28
CA TYR A 188 12.31 -10.73 13.30
C TYR A 188 13.11 -9.60 13.97
N PHE A 189 12.58 -9.02 15.05
CA PHE A 189 13.28 -7.96 15.78
C PHE A 189 14.35 -8.49 16.74
N LYS A 190 14.23 -9.72 17.26
CA LYS A 190 15.17 -10.25 18.28
C LYS A 190 16.29 -11.16 17.75
N ASP A 191 16.11 -11.84 16.62
CA ASP A 191 17.02 -12.91 16.16
C ASP A 191 17.32 -12.92 14.65
N TYR A 192 16.65 -12.09 13.84
CA TYR A 192 16.90 -12.05 12.39
C TYR A 192 18.21 -11.36 12.04
N TYR A 193 18.52 -10.24 12.69
CA TYR A 193 19.74 -9.48 12.49
C TYR A 193 20.82 -9.87 13.50
N LYS A 194 22.10 -9.66 13.15
CA LYS A 194 23.21 -9.80 14.09
C LYS A 194 23.12 -8.74 15.19
N VAL A 195 23.49 -9.13 16.40
CA VAL A 195 23.62 -8.24 17.55
C VAL A 195 25.05 -8.27 18.11
N SER A 196 25.47 -7.21 18.79
CA SER A 196 26.80 -7.04 19.39
C SER A 196 26.75 -6.85 20.90
N GLY A 197 27.69 -7.50 21.58
CA GLY A 197 27.89 -7.37 23.03
C GLY A 197 26.75 -7.97 23.88
N ASP A 198 26.86 -7.79 25.19
CA ASP A 198 25.91 -8.34 26.18
C ASP A 198 24.56 -7.58 26.22
N LYS A 199 24.47 -6.41 25.58
CA LYS A 199 23.27 -5.55 25.55
C LYS A 199 22.36 -5.79 24.33
N GLU A 200 22.63 -6.82 23.53
CA GLU A 200 21.88 -7.17 22.32
C GLU A 200 21.71 -6.00 21.32
N LEU A 201 22.72 -5.13 21.18
CA LEU A 201 22.67 -3.98 20.27
C LEU A 201 22.71 -4.43 18.81
N LEU A 202 21.91 -3.83 17.93
CA LEU A 202 21.90 -4.15 16.51
C LEU A 202 23.30 -3.91 15.91
N PHE A 203 23.88 -4.96 15.31
CA PHE A 203 25.20 -4.86 14.70
C PHE A 203 25.13 -4.08 13.38
N VAL A 204 25.90 -2.99 13.33
CA VAL A 204 26.14 -2.19 12.14
C VAL A 204 27.63 -2.28 11.80
N ASN A 205 27.95 -2.72 10.58
CA ASN A 205 29.34 -2.88 10.16
C ASN A 205 30.00 -1.55 9.76
N GLU A 206 31.29 -1.59 9.40
CA GLU A 206 32.07 -0.40 9.01
C GLU A 206 31.48 0.36 7.80
N ASP A 207 30.72 -0.34 6.95
CA ASP A 207 30.01 0.25 5.80
C ASP A 207 28.64 0.85 6.17
N ASN A 208 28.32 0.94 7.47
CA ASN A 208 27.03 1.36 8.01
C ASN A 208 25.84 0.47 7.60
N LYS A 209 26.07 -0.83 7.46
CA LYS A 209 25.05 -1.81 7.06
C LYS A 209 24.76 -2.82 8.15
N VAL A 210 23.49 -3.20 8.26
CA VAL A 210 23.03 -4.33 9.08
C VAL A 210 23.28 -5.66 8.36
N GLU A 211 23.47 -6.72 9.13
CA GLU A 211 23.70 -8.07 8.62
C GLU A 211 22.67 -9.06 9.17
N ILE A 212 22.13 -9.90 8.29
CA ILE A 212 21.26 -11.02 8.67
C ILE A 212 22.10 -12.08 9.40
N LYS A 213 21.67 -12.49 10.60
CA LYS A 213 22.42 -13.37 11.53
C LYS A 213 22.82 -14.69 10.88
N TYR A 214 21.87 -15.38 10.27
CA TYR A 214 22.08 -16.71 9.67
C TYR A 214 22.27 -16.68 8.15
N LYS A 215 22.41 -15.49 7.54
CA LYS A 215 22.51 -15.30 6.07
C LYS A 215 21.40 -16.02 5.29
N GLU A 216 20.21 -16.07 5.88
CA GLU A 216 19.05 -16.72 5.32
C GLU A 216 18.22 -15.74 4.47
N ASN A 217 17.56 -16.25 3.43
CA ASN A 217 16.51 -15.50 2.74
C ASN A 217 15.17 -15.60 3.48
N SER A 218 14.17 -14.84 3.04
CA SER A 218 12.83 -14.81 3.66
C SER A 218 12.15 -16.19 3.73
N SER A 219 12.28 -17.04 2.71
CA SER A 219 11.74 -18.41 2.76
C SER A 219 12.47 -19.30 3.76
N GLN A 220 13.80 -19.20 3.85
CA GLN A 220 14.60 -19.97 4.81
C GLN A 220 14.32 -19.54 6.26
N PHE A 221 14.16 -18.23 6.49
CA PHE A 221 13.71 -17.70 7.78
C PHE A 221 12.35 -18.28 8.17
N LEU A 222 11.37 -18.25 7.25
CA LEU A 222 10.04 -18.81 7.52
C LEU A 222 10.07 -20.31 7.81
N GLN A 223 10.88 -21.09 7.09
CA GLN A 223 11.08 -22.51 7.37
C GLN A 223 11.65 -22.76 8.77
N ARG A 224 12.63 -21.94 9.17
CA ARG A 224 13.22 -21.98 10.52
C ARG A 224 12.18 -21.62 11.59
N MET A 225 11.36 -20.59 11.33
CA MET A 225 10.26 -20.20 12.22
C MET A 225 9.22 -21.32 12.35
N ALA A 226 8.84 -21.99 11.25
CA ALA A 226 7.92 -23.12 11.30
C ALA A 226 8.48 -24.24 12.19
N ARG A 227 9.76 -24.59 12.04
CA ARG A 227 10.41 -25.60 12.89
C ARG A 227 10.36 -25.22 14.37
N LEU A 228 10.71 -23.98 14.71
CA LEU A 228 10.65 -23.48 16.08
C LEU A 228 9.22 -23.48 16.63
N PHE A 229 8.22 -23.13 15.81
CA PHE A 229 6.83 -23.10 16.22
C PHE A 229 6.31 -24.50 16.57
N PHE A 230 6.56 -25.48 15.70
CA PHE A 230 6.21 -26.88 15.99
C PHE A 230 7.01 -27.43 17.18
N GLY A 231 8.26 -27.01 17.34
CA GLY A 231 9.06 -27.34 18.51
C GLY A 231 8.46 -26.78 19.81
N LYS A 232 7.96 -25.55 19.79
CA LYS A 232 7.23 -24.94 20.91
C LYS A 232 5.89 -25.63 21.17
N THR A 233 5.13 -25.98 20.13
CA THR A 233 3.91 -26.80 20.27
C THR A 233 4.19 -28.14 20.92
N GLN A 234 5.28 -28.81 20.51
CA GLN A 234 5.72 -30.05 21.13
C GLN A 234 6.06 -29.87 22.61
N ASP A 235 6.73 -28.77 22.96
CA ASP A 235 7.07 -28.46 24.35
C ASP A 235 5.81 -28.28 25.23
N PHE A 236 4.81 -27.55 24.74
CA PHE A 236 3.52 -27.42 25.42
C PHE A 236 2.82 -28.76 25.64
N ILE A 237 2.85 -29.64 24.64
CA ILE A 237 2.28 -30.98 24.74
C ILE A 237 3.03 -31.80 25.80
N VAL A 238 4.37 -31.81 25.76
CA VAL A 238 5.21 -32.62 26.68
C VAL A 238 5.07 -32.15 28.12
N ASN A 239 5.10 -30.84 28.34
CA ASN A 239 5.02 -30.25 29.67
C ASN A 239 3.58 -30.16 30.21
N GLY A 240 2.58 -30.46 29.39
CA GLY A 240 1.17 -30.55 29.80
C GLY A 240 0.54 -29.20 30.12
N PHE A 241 0.90 -28.17 29.35
CA PHE A 241 0.36 -26.82 29.52
C PHE A 241 -1.14 -26.79 29.18
N ASP A 242 -1.89 -25.93 29.85
CA ASP A 242 -3.29 -25.63 29.51
C ASP A 242 -3.43 -24.24 28.84
N LEU A 243 -4.65 -23.86 28.44
CA LEU A 243 -4.94 -22.55 27.84
C LEU A 243 -4.61 -21.38 28.78
N ILE A 244 -4.71 -21.57 30.10
CA ILE A 244 -4.45 -20.54 31.11
C ILE A 244 -2.94 -20.32 31.25
N ASP A 245 -2.17 -21.40 31.33
CA ASP A 245 -0.71 -21.38 31.39
C ASP A 245 -0.12 -20.64 30.19
N VAL A 246 -0.59 -21.00 28.99
CA VAL A 246 -0.16 -20.36 27.74
C VAL A 246 -0.57 -18.89 27.65
N SER A 247 -1.65 -18.49 28.30
CA SER A 247 -2.07 -17.08 28.35
C SER A 247 -1.26 -16.24 29.35
N ARG A 248 -0.65 -16.88 30.35
CA ARG A 248 0.17 -16.23 31.39
C ARG A 248 1.66 -16.24 31.10
N ALA A 249 2.12 -17.15 30.23
CA ALA A 249 3.51 -17.24 29.86
C ALA A 249 3.95 -15.92 29.19
N ASP A 250 4.98 -15.28 29.75
CA ASP A 250 5.64 -14.15 29.12
C ASP A 250 6.38 -14.61 27.86
N ILE A 251 6.59 -13.68 26.92
CA ILE A 251 7.39 -13.94 25.71
C ILE A 251 8.86 -13.85 26.10
N GLU A 252 9.33 -14.80 26.90
CA GLU A 252 10.75 -15.03 27.09
C GLU A 252 11.26 -15.84 25.90
N LEU A 253 12.25 -15.28 25.20
CA LEU A 253 12.96 -15.92 24.10
C LEU A 253 14.41 -16.11 24.54
N THR A 254 14.59 -16.73 25.70
CA THR A 254 15.93 -17.02 26.21
C THR A 254 16.66 -17.98 25.25
N GLU A 255 18.00 -17.94 25.25
CA GLU A 255 18.79 -18.92 24.48
C GLU A 255 18.43 -20.36 24.80
N THR A 256 18.09 -20.65 26.07
CA THR A 256 17.68 -21.96 26.55
C THR A 256 16.39 -22.43 25.88
N GLU A 257 15.36 -21.59 25.84
CA GLU A 257 14.08 -21.91 25.19
C GLU A 257 14.25 -22.09 23.69
N ARG A 258 15.04 -21.22 23.03
CA ARG A 258 15.35 -21.36 21.59
C ARG A 258 15.97 -22.72 21.29
N ASN A 259 16.98 -23.12 22.08
CA ASN A 259 17.65 -24.40 21.90
C ASN A 259 16.70 -25.58 22.12
N GLN A 260 15.82 -25.50 23.13
CA GLN A 260 14.82 -26.52 23.41
C GLN A 260 13.86 -26.71 22.23
N TYR A 261 13.35 -25.62 21.66
CA TYR A 261 12.46 -25.69 20.50
C TYR A 261 13.15 -26.24 19.24
N TYR A 262 14.46 -26.05 19.06
CA TYR A 262 15.21 -26.63 17.95
C TYR A 262 15.43 -28.15 18.05
N ILE A 263 15.57 -28.66 19.27
CA ILE A 263 15.77 -30.10 19.54
C ILE A 263 14.49 -30.88 19.24
N ASN A 264 13.34 -30.27 19.50
CA ASN A 264 12.03 -30.82 19.20
C ASN A 264 11.86 -30.99 17.68
N ASN A 265 11.43 -32.19 17.26
CA ASN A 265 11.43 -32.64 15.86
C ASN A 265 10.02 -32.99 15.34
N LEU A 266 8.98 -32.43 15.97
CA LEU A 266 7.59 -32.67 15.58
C LEU A 266 7.34 -32.32 14.11
N LEU A 267 7.88 -31.20 13.61
CA LEU A 267 7.72 -30.81 12.20
C LEU A 267 8.24 -31.89 11.26
N GLU A 268 9.47 -32.38 11.48
CA GLU A 268 10.09 -33.41 10.64
C GLU A 268 9.31 -34.73 10.66
N LYS A 269 8.73 -35.09 11.81
CA LYS A 269 7.85 -36.26 11.94
C LYS A 269 6.57 -36.10 11.11
N ILE A 270 5.90 -34.95 11.19
CA ILE A 270 4.68 -34.66 10.41
C ILE A 270 5.00 -34.60 8.91
N ASP A 271 6.10 -33.95 8.51
CA ASP A 271 6.59 -33.91 7.13
C ASP A 271 6.87 -35.32 6.58
N GLY A 272 7.44 -36.19 7.40
CA GLY A 272 7.69 -37.59 7.04
C GLY A 272 6.41 -38.36 6.69
N ILE A 273 5.29 -38.01 7.33
CA ILE A 273 3.95 -38.58 7.07
C ILE A 273 3.33 -37.94 5.82
N SER A 274 3.34 -36.61 5.72
CA SER A 274 2.66 -35.86 4.66
C SER A 274 3.27 -36.06 3.26
N THR A 275 4.54 -36.44 3.18
CA THR A 275 5.26 -36.67 1.90
C THR A 275 5.03 -38.05 1.30
N ARG A 276 4.31 -38.95 1.98
CA ARG A 276 4.10 -40.34 1.53
C ARG A 276 2.73 -40.54 0.88
N THR A 277 2.72 -41.20 -0.27
CA THR A 277 1.51 -41.77 -0.88
C THR A 277 1.28 -43.19 -0.37
N TYR A 278 0.04 -43.65 -0.41
CA TYR A 278 -0.32 -45.04 -0.13
C TYR A 278 -1.28 -45.55 -1.20
N GLU A 279 -0.92 -46.64 -1.87
CA GLU A 279 -1.69 -47.20 -3.01
C GLU A 279 -1.96 -46.19 -4.14
N GLY A 280 -1.13 -45.14 -4.26
CA GLY A 280 -1.33 -44.05 -5.21
C GLY A 280 -2.16 -42.88 -4.68
N GLU A 281 -2.85 -43.08 -3.56
CA GLU A 281 -3.71 -42.09 -2.91
C GLU A 281 -2.91 -41.07 -2.09
N ILE A 282 -3.38 -39.83 -2.17
CA ILE A 282 -2.80 -38.65 -1.54
C ILE A 282 -3.16 -38.65 -0.03
N PRO A 283 -2.26 -38.25 0.89
CA PRO A 283 -2.55 -38.25 2.31
C PRO A 283 -3.63 -37.22 2.71
N PHE A 284 -4.81 -37.74 3.06
CA PHE A 284 -5.86 -37.02 3.76
C PHE A 284 -6.11 -37.67 5.12
N GLY A 285 -6.52 -36.89 6.12
CA GLY A 285 -6.91 -37.39 7.43
C GLY A 285 -6.56 -36.46 8.57
N CYS A 286 -6.94 -36.84 9.80
CA CYS A 286 -6.76 -36.00 10.98
C CYS A 286 -6.09 -36.76 12.13
N MET A 287 -5.14 -36.09 12.79
CA MET A 287 -4.47 -36.58 13.99
C MET A 287 -4.62 -35.56 15.11
N LEU A 288 -4.97 -36.03 16.30
CA LEU A 288 -5.03 -35.25 17.52
C LEU A 288 -3.79 -35.51 18.36
N LEU A 289 -3.14 -34.43 18.81
CA LEU A 289 -1.97 -34.45 19.67
C LEU A 289 -2.36 -33.95 21.06
N LEU A 290 -2.18 -34.80 22.06
CA LEU A 290 -2.53 -34.54 23.47
C LEU A 290 -1.32 -34.80 24.37
N ASN A 291 -1.32 -34.22 25.57
CA ASN A 291 -0.37 -34.63 26.60
C ASN A 291 -0.57 -36.12 26.94
N THR A 292 0.52 -36.83 27.23
CA THR A 292 0.49 -38.27 27.54
C THR A 292 -0.46 -38.62 28.69
N SER A 293 -0.60 -37.77 29.72
CA SER A 293 -1.52 -38.02 30.85
C SER A 293 -2.99 -38.03 30.44
N MET A 294 -3.35 -37.31 29.38
CA MET A 294 -4.72 -37.22 28.87
C MET A 294 -5.13 -38.48 28.09
N LEU A 295 -4.16 -39.22 27.55
CA LEU A 295 -4.40 -40.40 26.73
C LEU A 295 -5.02 -41.57 27.51
N GLU A 296 -4.82 -41.59 28.83
CA GLU A 296 -5.37 -42.59 29.75
C GLU A 296 -6.71 -42.17 30.34
N ASP A 297 -7.11 -40.91 30.19
CA ASP A 297 -8.39 -40.43 30.69
C ASP A 297 -9.55 -40.94 29.82
N SER A 298 -10.14 -42.04 30.28
CA SER A 298 -11.32 -42.66 29.65
C SER A 298 -12.56 -41.76 29.59
N LYS A 299 -12.60 -40.65 30.36
CA LYS A 299 -13.69 -39.68 30.27
C LYS A 299 -13.50 -38.74 29.08
N LEU A 300 -12.25 -38.41 28.75
CA LEU A 300 -11.92 -37.51 27.66
C LEU A 300 -11.74 -38.25 26.33
N VAL A 301 -10.97 -39.34 26.31
CA VAL A 301 -10.65 -40.08 25.08
C VAL A 301 -11.42 -41.39 25.03
N LYS A 302 -12.26 -41.54 24.00
CA LYS A 302 -13.01 -42.76 23.72
C LYS A 302 -12.38 -43.48 22.54
N TYR A 303 -11.56 -44.48 22.82
CA TYR A 303 -10.93 -45.29 21.78
C TYR A 303 -11.94 -46.24 21.12
N SER A 304 -12.18 -46.05 19.83
CA SER A 304 -12.88 -47.02 18.99
C SER A 304 -11.97 -48.21 18.65
N ILE A 305 -10.67 -47.94 18.44
CA ILE A 305 -9.62 -48.93 18.27
C ILE A 305 -8.42 -48.50 19.10
N ARG A 306 -8.05 -49.27 20.13
CA ARG A 306 -6.81 -49.06 20.91
C ARG A 306 -5.77 -50.10 20.55
N PHE A 307 -4.52 -49.69 20.36
CA PHE A 307 -3.45 -50.64 20.02
C PHE A 307 -3.07 -51.51 21.22
N GLN A 308 -2.78 -52.78 20.94
CA GLN A 308 -2.55 -53.80 21.97
C GLN A 308 -1.24 -53.56 22.75
N ASN A 309 -1.24 -53.99 24.03
CA ASN A 309 -0.05 -54.10 24.88
C ASN A 309 0.79 -52.83 25.06
N HIS A 310 0.19 -51.63 24.96
CA HIS A 310 0.95 -50.37 24.96
C HIS A 310 2.06 -50.37 23.90
N GLN A 311 1.81 -50.96 22.72
CA GLN A 311 2.68 -50.83 21.55
C GLN A 311 2.15 -49.72 20.65
N PRO A 312 2.44 -48.44 20.95
CA PRO A 312 2.03 -47.36 20.07
C PRO A 312 2.87 -47.39 18.79
N ILE A 313 2.38 -46.72 17.76
CA ILE A 313 3.12 -46.56 16.50
C ILE A 313 3.84 -45.22 16.58
N TYR A 314 5.17 -45.27 16.70
CA TYR A 314 6.02 -44.08 16.73
C TYR A 314 5.83 -43.22 15.49
N LEU A 315 5.86 -41.89 15.68
CA LEU A 315 5.66 -40.91 14.62
C LEU A 315 6.71 -41.02 13.49
N GLU A 316 7.88 -41.60 13.78
CA GLU A 316 8.91 -41.93 12.80
C GLU A 316 8.48 -43.02 11.79
N ASP A 317 7.53 -43.92 12.15
CA ASP A 317 6.97 -44.92 11.23
C ASP A 317 5.84 -44.33 10.37
N ALA A 318 6.21 -43.32 9.59
CA ALA A 318 5.33 -42.62 8.69
C ALA A 318 4.61 -43.54 7.69
N ARG A 319 5.20 -44.70 7.35
CA ARG A 319 4.58 -45.68 6.44
C ARG A 319 3.36 -46.34 7.08
N ARG A 320 3.45 -46.75 8.35
CA ARG A 320 2.31 -47.34 9.07
C ARG A 320 1.24 -46.30 9.36
N ILE A 321 1.65 -45.11 9.79
CA ILE A 321 0.73 -44.01 10.10
C ILE A 321 -0.09 -43.61 8.87
N ARG A 322 0.56 -43.52 7.71
CA ARG A 322 -0.12 -43.22 6.45
C ARG A 322 -1.27 -44.20 6.17
N LYS A 323 -1.11 -45.50 6.45
CA LYS A 323 -2.19 -46.48 6.28
C LYS A 323 -3.36 -46.23 7.24
N LEU A 324 -3.06 -45.78 8.45
CA LEU A 324 -4.07 -45.55 9.47
C LEU A 324 -4.84 -44.25 9.26
N LEU A 325 -4.26 -43.28 8.57
CA LEU A 325 -4.96 -42.04 8.20
C LEU A 325 -6.23 -42.32 7.36
N GLU A 326 -6.24 -43.40 6.57
CA GLU A 326 -7.42 -43.85 5.80
C GLU A 326 -8.61 -44.26 6.69
N LEU A 327 -8.38 -44.52 7.97
CA LEU A 327 -9.43 -44.85 8.93
C LEU A 327 -10.06 -43.61 9.57
N THR A 328 -9.46 -42.44 9.40
CA THR A 328 -9.96 -41.20 10.01
C THR A 328 -11.16 -40.68 9.25
N ASN A 329 -12.12 -40.11 9.98
CA ASN A 329 -13.33 -39.54 9.38
C ASN A 329 -13.80 -38.33 10.19
N LYS A 330 -13.66 -37.15 9.60
CA LYS A 330 -14.04 -35.88 10.23
C LYS A 330 -15.54 -35.74 10.47
N GLU A 331 -16.38 -36.27 9.60
CA GLU A 331 -17.85 -36.20 9.77
C GLU A 331 -18.34 -37.07 10.93
N LYS A 332 -17.54 -38.07 11.33
CA LYS A 332 -17.83 -39.00 12.42
C LYS A 332 -16.92 -38.81 13.62
N ASP A 333 -16.20 -37.69 13.69
CA ASP A 333 -15.25 -37.37 14.77
C ASP A 333 -14.22 -38.47 15.08
N LEU A 334 -13.81 -39.21 14.06
CA LEU A 334 -12.88 -40.34 14.20
C LEU A 334 -11.45 -39.91 13.83
N TYR A 335 -10.58 -39.84 14.84
CA TYR A 335 -9.23 -39.28 14.73
C TYR A 335 -8.14 -40.29 15.08
N LEU A 336 -6.91 -40.11 14.56
CA LEU A 336 -5.73 -40.72 15.16
C LEU A 336 -5.41 -40.02 16.47
N ILE A 337 -5.31 -40.78 17.56
CA ILE A 337 -5.03 -40.25 18.89
C ILE A 337 -3.54 -40.47 19.21
N ALA A 338 -2.82 -39.38 19.44
CA ALA A 338 -1.36 -39.38 19.58
C ALA A 338 -0.88 -38.41 20.67
N ASP A 339 0.36 -38.60 21.12
CA ASP A 339 1.17 -37.58 21.82
C ASP A 339 2.30 -37.09 20.90
N ASP A 340 3.35 -36.48 21.47
CA ASP A 340 4.51 -35.99 20.72
C ASP A 340 5.43 -37.10 20.14
N LYS A 341 5.23 -38.35 20.54
CA LYS A 341 6.09 -39.49 20.22
C LYS A 341 5.40 -40.53 19.36
N ALA A 342 4.14 -40.86 19.64
CA ALA A 342 3.50 -42.01 19.04
C ALA A 342 1.97 -41.93 18.98
N ILE A 343 1.38 -42.78 18.15
CA ILE A 343 -0.06 -42.97 17.98
C ILE A 343 -0.52 -44.18 18.79
N TYR A 344 -1.58 -44.02 19.57
CA TYR A 344 -2.07 -45.04 20.52
C TYR A 344 -3.34 -45.74 20.04
N GLY A 345 -4.03 -45.16 19.06
CA GLY A 345 -5.23 -45.74 18.49
C GLY A 345 -6.00 -44.78 17.59
N VAL A 346 -7.22 -45.19 17.26
CA VAL A 346 -8.23 -44.41 16.56
C VAL A 346 -9.41 -44.22 17.52
N GLY A 347 -9.89 -42.98 17.67
CA GLY A 347 -10.96 -42.69 18.62
C GLY A 347 -11.55 -41.30 18.49
N GLU A 348 -12.40 -40.98 19.44
CA GLU A 348 -13.21 -39.76 19.53
C GLU A 348 -12.86 -39.02 20.84
N ILE A 349 -13.08 -37.70 20.85
CA ILE A 349 -12.95 -36.86 22.05
C ILE A 349 -14.32 -36.56 22.63
N ASP A 350 -14.47 -36.70 23.94
CA ASP A 350 -15.59 -36.15 24.67
C ASP A 350 -15.39 -34.65 24.87
N TRP A 351 -15.91 -33.87 23.93
CA TRP A 351 -15.76 -32.41 23.92
C TRP A 351 -16.26 -31.73 25.21
N GLY A 352 -17.21 -32.34 25.92
CA GLY A 352 -17.70 -31.82 27.21
C GLY A 352 -16.67 -31.91 28.34
N GLN A 353 -15.63 -32.72 28.17
CA GLN A 353 -14.54 -32.90 29.14
C GLN A 353 -13.26 -32.16 28.75
N LEU A 354 -13.20 -31.52 27.57
CA LEU A 354 -11.97 -30.87 27.09
C LEU A 354 -11.54 -29.72 28.01
N GLY A 355 -12.49 -28.88 28.44
CA GLY A 355 -12.21 -27.76 29.35
C GLY A 355 -11.13 -26.82 28.79
N ASP A 356 -10.16 -26.47 29.64
CA ASP A 356 -9.03 -25.60 29.27
C ASP A 356 -7.82 -26.36 28.73
N ASN A 357 -7.92 -27.69 28.56
CA ASN A 357 -6.79 -28.50 28.10
C ASN A 357 -6.38 -28.12 26.66
N LEU A 358 -5.08 -28.11 26.39
CA LEU A 358 -4.57 -27.91 25.03
C LEU A 358 -4.76 -29.17 24.18
N LEU A 359 -5.46 -28.99 23.06
CA LEU A 359 -5.65 -30.01 22.04
C LEU A 359 -5.19 -29.47 20.69
N PHE A 360 -4.11 -30.02 20.17
CA PHE A 360 -3.64 -29.70 18.83
C PHE A 360 -4.15 -30.73 17.83
N LYS A 361 -4.52 -30.26 16.64
CA LYS A 361 -4.96 -31.09 15.53
C LYS A 361 -4.04 -30.86 14.34
N VAL A 362 -3.53 -31.94 13.77
CA VAL A 362 -2.86 -31.95 12.47
C VAL A 362 -3.86 -32.48 11.43
N GLU A 363 -4.24 -31.64 10.48
CA GLU A 363 -5.13 -31.98 9.37
C GLU A 363 -4.31 -32.12 8.08
N PHE A 364 -4.16 -33.35 7.59
CA PHE A 364 -3.47 -33.63 6.32
C PHE A 364 -4.41 -33.31 5.15
N LYS A 365 -3.94 -32.46 4.23
CA LYS A 365 -4.72 -31.90 3.12
C LYS A 365 -4.17 -32.28 1.75
N GLY A 366 -3.17 -33.13 1.72
CA GLY A 366 -2.57 -33.57 0.49
C GLY A 366 -1.08 -33.87 0.62
N LEU A 367 -0.46 -34.19 -0.52
CA LEU A 367 0.98 -34.45 -0.58
C LEU A 367 1.76 -33.20 -0.14
N SER A 368 2.59 -33.36 0.89
CA SER A 368 3.37 -32.27 1.51
C SER A 368 2.53 -31.08 1.98
N ARG A 369 1.26 -31.32 2.35
CA ARG A 369 0.29 -30.28 2.73
C ARG A 369 -0.49 -30.66 3.98
N TYR A 370 -0.43 -29.82 5.00
CA TYR A 370 -1.16 -30.02 6.25
C TYR A 370 -1.35 -28.71 7.02
N ASP A 371 -2.39 -28.68 7.85
CA ASP A 371 -2.67 -27.57 8.77
C ASP A 371 -2.40 -28.01 10.21
N LEU A 372 -1.84 -27.10 11.01
CA LEU A 372 -1.79 -27.20 12.47
C LEU A 372 -2.87 -26.31 13.07
N LEU A 373 -3.77 -26.90 13.84
CA LEU A 373 -4.91 -26.22 14.46
C LEU A 373 -4.90 -26.41 15.97
N LEU A 374 -5.41 -25.42 16.68
CA LEU A 374 -5.83 -25.52 18.08
C LEU A 374 -7.33 -25.79 18.13
N VAL A 375 -7.75 -26.78 18.90
CA VAL A 375 -9.17 -27.11 19.10
C VAL A 375 -9.58 -26.70 20.51
N THR A 376 -10.65 -25.91 20.62
CA THR A 376 -11.21 -25.46 21.90
C THR A 376 -12.73 -25.61 21.91
N THR A 377 -13.34 -25.50 23.10
CA THR A 377 -14.79 -25.45 23.26
C THR A 377 -15.24 -24.09 23.78
N GLU A 378 -16.14 -23.44 23.06
CA GLU A 378 -16.71 -22.14 23.41
C GLU A 378 -18.16 -22.28 23.87
N LYS A 379 -18.57 -21.54 24.90
CA LYS A 379 -19.95 -21.57 25.42
C LYS A 379 -20.83 -20.64 24.58
N LYS A 380 -21.93 -21.15 24.02
CA LYS A 380 -22.99 -20.33 23.40
C LYS A 380 -24.08 -19.96 24.40
N GLU A 381 -24.81 -18.88 24.10
CA GLU A 381 -25.94 -18.42 24.91
C GLU A 381 -26.98 -19.53 25.15
N ASN A 382 -27.52 -19.57 26.37
CA ASN A 382 -28.41 -20.62 26.82
C ASN A 382 -29.81 -20.40 26.24
N THR A 383 -30.36 -21.43 25.59
CA THR A 383 -31.70 -21.38 24.98
C THR A 383 -32.83 -21.71 25.95
N ASP A 384 -32.53 -22.33 27.10
CA ASP A 384 -33.50 -22.74 28.11
C ASP A 384 -32.87 -22.68 29.51
N ALA A 385 -33.45 -21.85 30.38
CA ALA A 385 -33.04 -21.69 31.76
C ALA A 385 -34.27 -21.55 32.66
N HIS A 386 -34.44 -22.48 33.61
CA HIS A 386 -35.62 -22.53 34.46
C HIS A 386 -35.27 -23.02 35.87
N VAL A 387 -36.08 -22.60 36.85
CA VAL A 387 -35.95 -23.04 38.25
C VAL A 387 -36.89 -24.20 38.51
N VAL A 388 -36.34 -25.34 38.92
CA VAL A 388 -37.11 -26.50 39.38
C VAL A 388 -37.08 -26.52 40.91
N VAL A 389 -38.22 -26.75 41.55
CA VAL A 389 -38.30 -26.91 43.01
C VAL A 389 -38.44 -28.39 43.31
N GLU A 390 -37.45 -28.98 43.98
CA GLU A 390 -37.42 -30.39 44.41
C GLU A 390 -37.16 -30.43 45.92
N ASP A 391 -38.07 -31.07 46.67
CA ASP A 391 -37.97 -31.43 48.11
C ASP A 391 -37.21 -30.40 48.98
N GLU A 392 -37.78 -29.19 49.10
CA GLU A 392 -37.28 -28.04 49.89
C GLU A 392 -36.12 -27.22 49.26
N SER A 393 -35.63 -27.56 48.07
CA SER A 393 -34.56 -26.83 47.38
C SER A 393 -35.02 -26.25 46.03
N LYS A 394 -34.54 -25.03 45.70
CA LYS A 394 -34.72 -24.40 44.39
C LYS A 394 -33.46 -24.66 43.55
N ILE A 395 -33.57 -25.46 42.49
CA ILE A 395 -32.49 -25.82 41.58
C ILE A 395 -32.64 -25.02 40.29
N PHE A 396 -31.65 -24.20 39.95
CA PHE A 396 -31.59 -23.52 38.66
C PHE A 396 -30.99 -24.48 37.62
N LYS A 397 -31.79 -24.96 36.68
CA LYS A 397 -31.36 -25.83 35.57
C LYS A 397 -31.21 -24.96 34.31
N MET A 398 -30.08 -25.10 33.62
CA MET A 398 -29.82 -24.45 32.33
C MET A 398 -29.13 -25.42 31.38
N THR A 399 -29.48 -25.34 30.10
CA THR A 399 -28.80 -26.09 29.03
C THR A 399 -27.65 -25.26 28.49
N MET A 400 -26.43 -25.78 28.60
CA MET A 400 -25.22 -25.14 28.09
C MET A 400 -24.83 -25.78 26.75
N ASN A 401 -24.85 -24.98 25.68
CA ASN A 401 -24.39 -25.41 24.36
C ASN A 401 -22.90 -25.11 24.21
N LEU A 402 -22.10 -26.12 23.89
CA LEU A 402 -20.68 -25.96 23.57
C LEU A 402 -20.47 -26.03 22.06
N GLU A 403 -19.81 -25.02 21.49
CA GLU A 403 -19.34 -25.03 20.10
C GLU A 403 -17.88 -25.48 20.07
N ILE A 404 -17.58 -26.44 19.20
CA ILE A 404 -16.20 -26.91 18.98
C ILE A 404 -15.58 -26.00 17.92
N VAL A 405 -14.56 -25.26 18.33
CA VAL A 405 -13.90 -24.28 17.46
C VAL A 405 -12.50 -24.78 17.12
N SER A 406 -12.19 -24.83 15.82
CA SER A 406 -10.85 -25.16 15.33
C SER A 406 -10.18 -23.90 14.82
N HIS A 407 -9.22 -23.38 15.59
CA HIS A 407 -8.44 -22.21 15.22
C HIS A 407 -7.19 -22.65 14.45
N LYS A 408 -7.07 -22.27 13.18
CA LYS A 408 -5.87 -22.57 12.40
C LYS A 408 -4.70 -21.71 12.90
N LEU A 409 -3.60 -22.34 13.30
CA LEU A 409 -2.39 -21.65 13.77
C LEU A 409 -1.42 -21.36 12.63
N THR A 410 -1.17 -22.36 11.78
CA THR A 410 -0.36 -22.26 10.57
C THR A 410 -0.67 -23.41 9.62
N SER A 411 -0.43 -23.22 8.32
CA SER A 411 -0.44 -24.25 7.30
C SER A 411 0.98 -24.50 6.80
N ILE A 412 1.27 -25.72 6.33
CA ILE A 412 2.52 -26.06 5.66
C ILE A 412 2.18 -26.62 4.28
N SER A 413 2.75 -26.03 3.23
CA SER A 413 2.62 -26.48 1.85
C SER A 413 4.00 -26.53 1.21
N PHE A 414 4.47 -27.73 0.86
CA PHE A 414 5.82 -27.95 0.31
C PHE A 414 6.92 -27.28 1.15
N LYS A 415 6.83 -27.44 2.49
CA LYS A 415 7.71 -26.82 3.50
C LYS A 415 7.63 -25.29 3.61
N GLN A 416 6.77 -24.63 2.85
CA GLN A 416 6.50 -23.20 3.04
C GLN A 416 5.36 -23.06 4.04
N PRO A 417 5.55 -22.32 5.14
CA PRO A 417 4.47 -22.06 6.06
C PRO A 417 3.60 -20.91 5.54
N GLY A 418 2.31 -20.97 5.88
CA GLY A 418 1.33 -19.93 5.63
C GLY A 418 0.45 -19.67 6.84
N ILE A 419 -0.34 -18.61 6.77
CA ILE A 419 -1.36 -18.26 7.76
C ILE A 419 -2.72 -18.03 7.08
N GLY A 420 -3.76 -17.98 7.90
CA GLY A 420 -5.12 -17.72 7.46
C GLY A 420 -5.83 -18.86 6.73
N SER A 421 -7.05 -18.56 6.29
CA SER A 421 -8.00 -19.54 5.74
C SER A 421 -7.82 -19.85 4.25
N GLY A 422 -6.79 -19.28 3.60
CA GLY A 422 -6.53 -19.54 2.19
C GLY A 422 -7.46 -18.79 1.24
N GLY A 423 -7.64 -17.49 1.46
CA GLY A 423 -8.33 -16.61 0.53
C GLY A 423 -9.81 -16.34 0.83
N PHE A 424 -10.47 -17.13 1.69
CA PHE A 424 -11.90 -16.99 1.98
C PHE A 424 -12.20 -16.92 3.47
N THR A 425 -12.68 -15.76 3.93
CA THR A 425 -13.23 -15.57 5.27
C THR A 425 -14.68 -15.14 5.17
N HIS A 426 -15.42 -15.28 6.27
CA HIS A 426 -16.82 -14.86 6.31
C HIS A 426 -16.96 -13.36 5.98
N GLU A 427 -16.07 -12.56 6.54
CA GLU A 427 -16.12 -11.11 6.52
C GLU A 427 -15.68 -10.57 5.15
N LEU A 428 -14.63 -11.16 4.57
CA LEU A 428 -14.23 -10.86 3.20
C LEU A 428 -15.35 -11.19 2.22
N PHE A 429 -15.95 -12.38 2.33
CA PHE A 429 -17.06 -12.76 1.45
C PHE A 429 -18.25 -11.82 1.62
N GLU A 430 -18.65 -11.50 2.85
CA GLU A 430 -19.74 -10.57 3.11
C GLU A 430 -19.46 -9.17 2.55
N ARG A 431 -18.23 -8.66 2.69
CA ARG A 431 -17.81 -7.38 2.11
C ARG A 431 -17.89 -7.40 0.58
N THR A 432 -17.30 -8.41 -0.05
CA THR A 432 -17.31 -8.55 -1.52
C THR A 432 -18.74 -8.63 -2.06
N MET A 433 -19.61 -9.40 -1.40
CA MET A 433 -21.03 -9.50 -1.77
C MET A 433 -21.75 -8.15 -1.63
N LYS A 434 -21.59 -7.45 -0.49
CA LYS A 434 -22.22 -6.14 -0.28
C LYS A 434 -21.71 -5.07 -1.24
N ALA A 435 -20.41 -5.06 -1.54
CA ALA A 435 -19.80 -4.12 -2.47
C ALA A 435 -20.32 -4.34 -3.90
N GLN A 436 -20.32 -5.59 -4.36
CA GLN A 436 -20.67 -5.92 -5.74
C GLN A 436 -22.17 -5.82 -6.02
N PHE A 437 -23.02 -6.00 -5.01
CA PHE A 437 -24.48 -6.01 -5.15
C PHE A 437 -25.17 -4.83 -4.42
N LYS A 438 -24.45 -3.72 -4.20
CA LYS A 438 -24.94 -2.53 -3.47
C LYS A 438 -26.19 -1.89 -4.09
N GLU A 439 -26.28 -1.89 -5.42
CA GLU A 439 -27.35 -1.22 -6.18
C GLU A 439 -28.43 -2.19 -6.69
N VAL A 440 -28.36 -3.47 -6.30
CA VAL A 440 -29.32 -4.50 -6.74
C VAL A 440 -30.64 -4.35 -5.99
N VAL A 441 -31.74 -4.58 -6.72
CA VAL A 441 -33.10 -4.59 -6.17
C VAL A 441 -33.72 -5.97 -6.43
N PRO A 442 -34.13 -6.73 -5.40
CA PRO A 442 -34.05 -6.40 -3.97
C PRO A 442 -32.59 -6.39 -3.43
N PRO A 443 -32.31 -5.63 -2.36
CA PRO A 443 -30.99 -5.61 -1.76
C PRO A 443 -30.65 -6.98 -1.18
N ILE A 444 -29.37 -7.34 -1.23
CA ILE A 444 -28.90 -8.62 -0.71
C ILE A 444 -29.17 -8.76 0.80
N THR A 445 -29.71 -9.91 1.20
CA THR A 445 -30.04 -10.21 2.60
C THR A 445 -28.85 -10.88 3.29
N HIS A 446 -28.73 -10.68 4.60
CA HIS A 446 -27.70 -11.37 5.39
C HIS A 446 -27.90 -12.90 5.33
N GLU A 447 -29.15 -13.38 5.29
CA GLU A 447 -29.47 -14.80 5.12
C GLU A 447 -28.97 -15.37 3.78
N GLY A 448 -29.16 -14.64 2.66
CA GLY A 448 -28.65 -15.03 1.35
C GLY A 448 -27.12 -15.13 1.34
N ILE A 449 -26.43 -14.17 1.96
CA ILE A 449 -24.96 -14.19 2.11
C ILE A 449 -24.52 -15.43 2.91
N GLN A 450 -25.18 -15.74 4.04
CA GLN A 450 -24.83 -16.91 4.84
C GLN A 450 -25.04 -18.22 4.08
N LYS A 451 -26.14 -18.33 3.32
CA LYS A 451 -26.46 -19.49 2.50
C LYS A 451 -25.42 -19.70 1.40
N LEU A 452 -25.08 -18.66 0.64
CA LEU A 452 -24.04 -18.70 -0.40
C LEU A 452 -22.64 -18.99 0.17
N ARG A 453 -22.31 -18.43 1.33
CA ARG A 453 -21.06 -18.73 2.04
C ARG A 453 -20.96 -20.21 2.38
N LEU A 454 -22.04 -20.80 2.89
CA LEU A 454 -22.11 -22.22 3.22
C LEU A 454 -21.99 -23.09 1.97
N ILE A 455 -22.58 -22.67 0.85
CA ILE A 455 -22.43 -23.34 -0.45
C ILE A 455 -20.95 -23.37 -0.88
N ILE A 456 -20.27 -22.23 -0.87
CA ILE A 456 -18.84 -22.15 -1.24
C ILE A 456 -18.00 -23.00 -0.30
N GLN A 457 -18.27 -22.95 1.00
CA GLN A 457 -17.58 -23.78 1.99
C GLN A 457 -17.76 -25.27 1.69
N LYS A 458 -18.99 -25.71 1.36
CA LYS A 458 -19.26 -27.11 0.98
C LYS A 458 -18.63 -27.51 -0.35
N ALA A 459 -18.45 -26.56 -1.26
CA ALA A 459 -17.75 -26.82 -2.52
C ALA A 459 -16.25 -27.15 -2.33
N THR A 460 -15.63 -26.74 -1.21
CA THR A 460 -14.23 -27.13 -0.86
C THR A 460 -14.05 -28.61 -0.52
N GLU A 461 -15.13 -29.34 -0.27
CA GLU A 461 -15.07 -30.79 -0.01
C GLU A 461 -14.85 -31.61 -1.29
N GLN A 462 -14.84 -30.95 -2.46
CA GLN A 462 -14.51 -31.55 -3.74
C GLN A 462 -12.98 -31.67 -3.89
N GLN A 463 -12.52 -32.84 -4.38
CA GLN A 463 -11.10 -33.12 -4.60
C GLN A 463 -10.58 -32.44 -5.88
N ASN A 464 -11.47 -32.21 -6.84
CA ASN A 464 -11.16 -31.50 -8.09
C ASN A 464 -11.48 -30.00 -7.96
N GLY A 465 -10.74 -29.14 -8.65
CA GLY A 465 -11.06 -27.72 -8.66
C GLY A 465 -12.46 -27.43 -9.24
N THR A 466 -13.19 -26.49 -8.65
CA THR A 466 -14.55 -26.11 -9.06
C THR A 466 -14.75 -24.59 -9.00
N MET A 467 -15.88 -24.09 -9.50
CA MET A 467 -16.21 -22.66 -9.47
C MET A 467 -17.68 -22.46 -9.09
N VAL A 468 -17.94 -21.44 -8.29
CA VAL A 468 -19.29 -20.97 -7.96
C VAL A 468 -19.43 -19.54 -8.47
N VAL A 469 -20.41 -19.30 -9.33
CA VAL A 469 -20.72 -17.97 -9.90
C VAL A 469 -21.99 -17.45 -9.27
N ILE A 470 -21.99 -16.18 -8.88
CA ILE A 470 -23.10 -15.51 -8.21
C ILE A 470 -23.39 -14.19 -8.92
N THR A 471 -24.65 -13.97 -9.30
CA THR A 471 -25.14 -12.69 -9.84
C THR A 471 -26.51 -12.34 -9.27
N ASP A 472 -27.07 -11.18 -9.59
CA ASP A 472 -28.49 -10.92 -9.28
C ASP A 472 -29.41 -11.84 -10.12
N PRO A 473 -30.68 -12.06 -9.69
CA PRO A 473 -31.60 -12.97 -10.37
C PRO A 473 -31.90 -12.58 -11.83
N VAL A 474 -31.95 -11.29 -12.15
CA VAL A 474 -32.23 -10.79 -13.51
C VAL A 474 -31.03 -11.08 -14.42
N THR A 475 -29.82 -10.84 -13.93
CA THR A 475 -28.59 -11.18 -14.64
C THR A 475 -28.49 -12.68 -14.87
N ALA A 476 -28.77 -13.52 -13.86
CA ALA A 476 -28.72 -14.98 -13.95
C ALA A 476 -29.60 -15.51 -15.09
N ASP A 477 -30.87 -15.10 -15.15
CA ASP A 477 -31.80 -15.49 -16.22
C ASP A 477 -31.31 -15.01 -17.61
N SER A 478 -30.81 -13.78 -17.69
CA SER A 478 -30.33 -13.21 -18.96
C SER A 478 -29.08 -13.91 -19.51
N GLU A 479 -28.13 -14.26 -18.64
CA GLU A 479 -26.86 -14.88 -19.03
C GLU A 479 -27.04 -16.36 -19.36
N LEU A 480 -27.86 -17.09 -18.58
CA LEU A 480 -28.08 -18.52 -18.83
C LEU A 480 -28.92 -18.78 -20.08
N LYS A 481 -29.72 -17.82 -20.54
CA LYS A 481 -30.31 -17.85 -21.89
C LYS A 481 -29.24 -17.85 -22.99
N LYS A 482 -28.18 -17.06 -22.83
CA LYS A 482 -27.05 -16.99 -23.78
C LYS A 482 -26.15 -18.22 -23.68
N LEU A 483 -25.86 -18.65 -22.45
CA LEU A 483 -24.99 -19.79 -22.14
C LEU A 483 -25.71 -21.15 -22.21
N ARG A 484 -26.95 -21.21 -22.70
CA ARG A 484 -27.79 -22.42 -22.73
C ARG A 484 -27.14 -23.64 -23.40
N LYS A 485 -26.31 -23.43 -24.42
CA LYS A 485 -25.58 -24.52 -25.12
C LYS A 485 -24.26 -24.92 -24.42
N GLN A 486 -23.86 -24.16 -23.41
CA GLN A 486 -22.60 -24.24 -22.68
C GLN A 486 -22.84 -24.42 -21.17
N SER A 487 -24.03 -24.91 -20.80
CA SER A 487 -24.45 -25.14 -19.43
C SER A 487 -25.55 -26.19 -19.40
N THR A 488 -25.88 -26.69 -18.21
CA THR A 488 -27.12 -27.42 -17.94
C THR A 488 -28.04 -26.51 -17.12
N PRO A 489 -28.94 -25.74 -17.77
CA PRO A 489 -29.90 -24.91 -17.05
C PRO A 489 -30.91 -25.78 -16.30
N ILE A 490 -31.21 -25.37 -15.07
CA ILE A 490 -32.25 -25.98 -14.24
C ILE A 490 -33.33 -24.95 -13.94
N LEU A 491 -34.44 -25.41 -13.36
CA LEU A 491 -35.37 -24.47 -12.73
C LEU A 491 -34.66 -23.85 -11.51
N PRO A 492 -34.78 -22.52 -11.27
CA PRO A 492 -34.25 -21.89 -10.07
C PRO A 492 -34.69 -22.69 -8.84
N THR A 493 -33.71 -23.26 -8.12
CA THR A 493 -33.97 -24.21 -7.05
C THR A 493 -33.04 -23.93 -5.88
N ASP A 494 -33.62 -23.89 -4.68
CA ASP A 494 -32.86 -23.93 -3.43
C ASP A 494 -32.19 -25.29 -3.26
N ILE A 495 -30.86 -25.32 -3.38
CA ILE A 495 -30.07 -26.55 -3.25
C ILE A 495 -29.58 -26.69 -1.82
N SER A 496 -29.97 -27.80 -1.18
CA SER A 496 -29.40 -28.17 0.12
C SER A 496 -27.87 -28.26 0.04
N PRO A 497 -27.12 -27.59 0.94
CA PRO A 497 -25.66 -27.60 0.95
C PRO A 497 -25.02 -29.00 0.93
N ALA A 498 -25.73 -30.03 1.42
CA ALA A 498 -25.27 -31.43 1.41
C ALA A 498 -25.07 -32.00 0.00
N PHE A 499 -25.73 -31.45 -1.03
CA PHE A 499 -25.60 -31.92 -2.41
C PHE A 499 -24.50 -31.20 -3.20
N ILE A 500 -23.95 -30.09 -2.69
CA ILE A 500 -22.98 -29.25 -3.42
C ILE A 500 -21.74 -30.03 -3.85
N LYS A 501 -21.20 -30.89 -2.99
CA LYS A 501 -20.05 -31.77 -3.33
C LYS A 501 -20.32 -32.65 -4.56
N HIS A 502 -21.56 -33.10 -4.74
CA HIS A 502 -21.94 -33.94 -5.87
C HIS A 502 -22.12 -33.11 -7.14
N LEU A 503 -22.73 -31.92 -7.04
CA LEU A 503 -22.94 -31.05 -8.18
C LEU A 503 -21.63 -30.49 -8.74
N THR A 504 -20.68 -30.16 -7.85
CA THR A 504 -19.35 -29.65 -8.20
C THR A 504 -18.44 -30.71 -8.84
N SER A 505 -18.85 -31.99 -8.87
CA SER A 505 -18.14 -33.04 -9.60
C SER A 505 -18.28 -32.94 -11.11
N ILE A 506 -19.25 -32.17 -11.59
CA ILE A 506 -19.43 -31.85 -13.00
C ILE A 506 -18.47 -30.72 -13.37
N ASP A 507 -17.74 -30.91 -14.48
CA ASP A 507 -16.83 -29.89 -14.99
C ASP A 507 -17.55 -28.58 -15.34
N GLY A 508 -16.95 -27.45 -14.99
CA GLY A 508 -17.50 -26.11 -15.17
C GLY A 508 -17.88 -25.47 -13.83
N ALA A 509 -18.64 -24.38 -13.91
CA ALA A 509 -19.14 -23.64 -12.75
C ALA A 509 -20.56 -24.06 -12.36
N ILE A 510 -20.92 -23.85 -11.09
CA ILE A 510 -22.31 -23.83 -10.64
C ILE A 510 -22.75 -22.37 -10.54
N TYR A 511 -23.94 -22.07 -11.04
CA TYR A 511 -24.45 -20.70 -11.14
C TYR A 511 -25.60 -20.49 -10.16
N PHE A 512 -25.38 -19.58 -9.21
CA PHE A 512 -26.36 -19.14 -8.21
C PHE A 512 -26.75 -17.68 -8.41
N ASP A 513 -27.89 -17.29 -7.84
CA ASP A 513 -28.22 -15.88 -7.64
C ASP A 513 -27.94 -15.40 -6.21
N THR A 514 -28.19 -14.11 -5.95
CA THR A 514 -28.02 -13.48 -4.62
C THR A 514 -29.00 -13.98 -3.56
N GLU A 515 -30.07 -14.69 -3.93
CA GLU A 515 -31.03 -15.32 -3.01
C GLU A 515 -30.59 -16.76 -2.62
N GLY A 516 -29.56 -17.27 -3.28
CA GLY A 516 -29.01 -18.60 -3.05
C GLY A 516 -29.72 -19.69 -3.85
N ASP A 517 -30.49 -19.32 -4.87
CA ASP A 517 -31.10 -20.29 -5.78
C ASP A 517 -30.13 -20.65 -6.90
N CYS A 518 -30.03 -21.94 -7.21
CA CYS A 518 -29.20 -22.44 -8.29
C CYS A 518 -29.97 -22.39 -9.61
N HIS A 519 -29.35 -21.83 -10.65
CA HIS A 519 -29.95 -21.68 -11.97
C HIS A 519 -29.33 -22.61 -13.02
N ALA A 520 -28.07 -23.02 -12.86
CA ALA A 520 -27.41 -23.94 -13.79
C ALA A 520 -26.21 -24.67 -13.17
N ILE A 521 -25.89 -25.83 -13.75
CA ILE A 521 -24.74 -26.67 -13.37
C ILE A 521 -23.86 -26.91 -14.61
N GLY A 522 -22.55 -27.04 -14.41
CA GLY A 522 -21.59 -27.30 -15.49
C GLY A 522 -21.49 -26.14 -16.49
N VAL A 523 -21.54 -24.91 -15.98
CA VAL A 523 -21.50 -23.69 -16.80
C VAL A 523 -20.07 -23.43 -17.27
N ILE A 524 -19.88 -23.38 -18.57
CA ILE A 524 -18.63 -22.94 -19.18
C ILE A 524 -18.72 -21.43 -19.37
N LEU A 525 -17.90 -20.71 -18.62
CA LEU A 525 -17.85 -19.25 -18.67
C LEU A 525 -17.13 -18.79 -19.94
N ASP A 526 -17.76 -17.86 -20.65
CA ASP A 526 -17.28 -17.29 -21.91
C ASP A 526 -16.93 -15.80 -21.73
N GLY A 527 -15.82 -15.36 -22.33
CA GLY A 527 -15.33 -13.99 -22.24
C GLY A 527 -14.13 -13.75 -23.16
N LEU A 528 -13.94 -12.50 -23.59
CA LEU A 528 -12.89 -12.13 -24.53
C LEU A 528 -11.52 -12.08 -23.85
N ALA A 529 -10.48 -12.54 -24.56
CA ALA A 529 -9.11 -12.34 -24.12
C ALA A 529 -8.74 -10.85 -24.25
N GLN A 530 -8.18 -10.27 -23.19
CA GLN A 530 -7.72 -8.89 -23.16
C GLN A 530 -6.22 -8.87 -22.94
N GLN A 531 -5.50 -7.96 -23.62
CA GLN A 531 -4.03 -7.90 -23.56
C GLN A 531 -3.46 -7.68 -22.15
N HIS A 532 -4.21 -6.99 -21.28
CA HIS A 532 -3.78 -6.64 -19.93
C HIS A 532 -4.28 -7.63 -18.87
N LEU A 533 -5.01 -8.68 -19.25
CA LEU A 533 -5.69 -9.60 -18.35
C LEU A 533 -5.15 -11.02 -18.54
N GLY A 534 -4.35 -11.50 -17.58
CA GLY A 534 -3.85 -12.87 -17.55
C GLY A 534 -2.50 -13.03 -16.87
N ASP A 535 -2.36 -14.13 -16.14
CA ASP A 535 -1.13 -14.60 -15.52
C ASP A 535 -0.83 -16.03 -16.00
N ALA A 536 0.26 -16.23 -16.74
CA ALA A 536 0.65 -17.54 -17.27
C ALA A 536 0.97 -18.59 -16.19
N SER A 537 1.16 -18.17 -14.93
CA SER A 537 1.34 -19.06 -13.80
C SER A 537 0.02 -19.62 -13.23
N ARG A 538 -1.14 -19.06 -13.65
CA ARG A 538 -2.47 -19.44 -13.17
C ARG A 538 -3.19 -20.39 -14.14
N GLY A 539 -4.19 -21.10 -13.63
CA GLY A 539 -4.93 -22.12 -14.38
C GLY A 539 -6.06 -21.59 -15.26
N ALA A 540 -6.60 -22.46 -16.13
CA ALA A 540 -7.69 -22.10 -17.05
C ALA A 540 -8.94 -21.54 -16.35
N ARG A 541 -9.34 -22.10 -15.19
CA ARG A 541 -10.48 -21.63 -14.38
C ARG A 541 -10.32 -20.16 -13.97
N PHE A 542 -9.13 -19.78 -13.53
CA PHE A 542 -8.79 -18.40 -13.15
C PHE A 542 -8.98 -17.44 -14.33
N HIS A 543 -8.43 -17.77 -15.49
CA HIS A 543 -8.60 -16.94 -16.68
C HIS A 543 -10.05 -16.85 -17.15
N SER A 544 -10.80 -17.96 -17.14
CA SER A 544 -12.21 -17.97 -17.52
C SER A 544 -13.05 -17.08 -16.59
N ALA A 545 -12.81 -17.14 -15.28
CA ALA A 545 -13.51 -16.31 -14.30
C ALA A 545 -13.23 -14.81 -14.50
N HIS A 546 -11.96 -14.41 -14.66
CA HIS A 546 -11.60 -13.01 -14.88
C HIS A 546 -12.19 -12.43 -16.17
N ARG A 547 -12.13 -13.19 -17.28
CA ARG A 547 -12.74 -12.75 -18.54
C ARG A 547 -14.26 -12.60 -18.44
N TYR A 548 -14.90 -13.49 -17.69
CA TYR A 548 -16.35 -13.43 -17.47
C TYR A 548 -16.74 -12.24 -16.58
N LEU A 549 -15.99 -11.98 -15.51
CA LEU A 549 -16.19 -10.80 -14.67
C LEU A 549 -16.07 -9.51 -15.49
N GLU A 550 -15.03 -9.35 -16.30
CA GLU A 550 -14.83 -8.15 -17.13
C GLU A 550 -15.97 -7.95 -18.13
N LYS A 551 -16.47 -9.03 -18.75
CA LYS A 551 -17.66 -9.00 -19.60
C LYS A 551 -18.91 -8.49 -18.85
N LEU A 552 -19.10 -8.89 -17.59
CA LEU A 552 -20.25 -8.43 -16.81
C LEU A 552 -20.07 -7.00 -16.27
N LYS A 553 -18.84 -6.61 -15.94
CA LYS A 553 -18.50 -5.22 -15.58
C LYS A 553 -18.82 -4.24 -16.71
N SER A 554 -18.51 -4.58 -17.98
CA SER A 554 -18.85 -3.72 -19.11
C SER A 554 -20.37 -3.51 -19.28
N ASP A 555 -21.17 -4.46 -18.79
CA ASP A 555 -22.64 -4.39 -18.78
C ASP A 555 -23.19 -3.76 -17.47
N THR A 556 -22.33 -3.24 -16.58
CA THR A 556 -22.67 -2.71 -15.25
C THR A 556 -23.40 -3.70 -14.35
N LYS A 557 -23.06 -4.99 -14.45
CA LYS A 557 -23.70 -6.08 -13.68
C LYS A 557 -22.81 -6.58 -12.54
N GLY A 558 -23.43 -6.79 -11.38
CA GLY A 558 -22.77 -7.40 -10.23
C GLY A 558 -22.40 -8.87 -10.49
N CYS A 559 -21.17 -9.28 -10.18
CA CYS A 559 -20.76 -10.69 -10.26
C CYS A 559 -19.69 -11.02 -9.23
N VAL A 560 -19.90 -12.11 -8.51
CA VAL A 560 -18.90 -12.70 -7.62
C VAL A 560 -18.64 -14.13 -8.07
N ILE A 561 -17.37 -14.51 -8.21
CA ILE A 561 -16.95 -15.85 -8.60
C ILE A 561 -15.99 -16.39 -7.54
N ALA A 562 -16.34 -17.51 -6.92
CA ALA A 562 -15.45 -18.25 -6.04
C ALA A 562 -14.77 -19.36 -6.85
N ILE A 563 -13.46 -19.26 -7.04
CA ILE A 563 -12.64 -20.32 -7.62
C ILE A 563 -12.11 -21.17 -6.48
N ILE A 564 -12.49 -22.45 -6.49
CA ILE A 564 -11.99 -23.44 -5.53
C ILE A 564 -10.98 -24.31 -6.26
N SER A 565 -9.76 -24.32 -5.74
CA SER A 565 -8.66 -25.15 -6.25
C SER A 565 -8.72 -26.57 -5.68
N GLU A 566 -7.94 -27.48 -6.26
CA GLU A 566 -7.85 -28.89 -5.84
C GLU A 566 -7.34 -29.06 -4.40
N ASP A 567 -6.64 -28.05 -3.87
CA ASP A 567 -6.15 -28.04 -2.49
C ASP A 567 -7.07 -27.30 -1.51
N GLY A 568 -8.29 -26.97 -1.96
CA GLY A 568 -9.32 -26.34 -1.15
C GLY A 568 -9.11 -24.85 -0.91
N MET A 569 -8.09 -24.23 -1.51
CA MET A 569 -7.93 -22.77 -1.47
C MET A 569 -9.04 -22.12 -2.29
N ILE A 570 -9.60 -21.03 -1.77
CA ILE A 570 -10.69 -20.30 -2.41
C ILE A 570 -10.18 -18.91 -2.80
N ASN A 571 -10.19 -18.60 -4.09
CA ASN A 571 -9.98 -17.25 -4.59
C ASN A 571 -11.34 -16.62 -4.94
N LEU A 572 -11.68 -15.52 -4.26
CA LEU A 572 -12.85 -14.72 -4.60
C LEU A 572 -12.48 -13.68 -5.67
N ILE A 573 -13.33 -13.58 -6.68
CA ILE A 573 -13.27 -12.60 -7.76
C ILE A 573 -14.57 -11.77 -7.72
N PRO A 574 -14.54 -10.43 -7.78
CA PRO A 574 -13.35 -9.57 -7.84
C PRO A 574 -12.44 -9.73 -6.61
N GLU A 575 -11.13 -9.67 -6.84
CA GLU A 575 -10.12 -9.70 -5.79
C GLU A 575 -10.16 -8.40 -4.98
N GLN A 576 -9.84 -8.49 -3.70
CA GLN A 576 -9.76 -7.31 -2.84
C GLN A 576 -8.63 -6.40 -3.31
N VAL A 577 -8.93 -5.13 -3.53
CA VAL A 577 -7.93 -4.15 -3.94
C VAL A 577 -6.97 -3.86 -2.78
N ASN A 578 -5.70 -4.22 -2.96
CA ASN A 578 -4.57 -3.90 -2.07
C ASN A 578 -3.55 -2.98 -2.75
N GLU A 579 -2.49 -2.58 -2.04
CA GLU A 579 -1.47 -1.66 -2.60
C GLU A 579 -0.73 -2.24 -3.82
N ALA A 580 -0.59 -3.56 -3.92
CA ALA A 580 0.01 -4.21 -5.08
C ALA A 580 -0.85 -4.02 -6.36
N ILE A 581 -2.17 -4.18 -6.25
CA ILE A 581 -3.12 -3.93 -7.34
C ILE A 581 -3.09 -2.46 -7.74
N VAL A 582 -3.06 -1.53 -6.77
CA VAL A 582 -2.90 -0.08 -7.04
C VAL A 582 -1.64 0.15 -7.88
N ARG A 583 -0.49 -0.39 -7.47
CA ARG A 583 0.78 -0.28 -8.20
C ARG A 583 0.68 -0.85 -9.61
N GLN A 584 0.04 -2.01 -9.79
CA GLN A 584 -0.14 -2.63 -11.09
C GLN A 584 -0.95 -1.75 -12.05
N VAL A 585 -2.08 -1.21 -11.59
CA VAL A 585 -2.94 -0.32 -12.39
C VAL A 585 -2.19 0.96 -12.77
N VAL A 586 -1.54 1.60 -11.80
CA VAL A 586 -0.77 2.84 -12.02
C VAL A 586 0.41 2.60 -12.96
N ARG A 587 1.12 1.48 -12.80
CA ARG A 587 2.25 1.11 -13.67
C ARG A 587 1.80 0.84 -15.10
N ALA A 588 0.69 0.13 -15.28
CA ALA A 588 0.12 -0.12 -16.61
C ALA A 588 -0.24 1.20 -17.31
N MET A 589 -0.88 2.11 -16.58
CA MET A 589 -1.20 3.46 -17.06
C MET A 589 0.06 4.26 -17.43
N ILE A 590 1.09 4.29 -16.57
CA ILE A 590 2.37 4.97 -16.84
C ILE A 590 3.07 4.38 -18.07
N SER A 591 3.10 3.05 -18.18
CA SER A 591 3.74 2.36 -19.30
C SER A 591 3.04 2.72 -20.60
N TYR A 592 1.71 2.68 -20.62
CA TYR A 592 0.91 3.13 -21.75
C TYR A 592 1.19 4.59 -22.13
N ILE A 593 1.24 5.50 -21.14
CA ILE A 593 1.55 6.91 -21.39
C ILE A 593 2.93 7.05 -22.02
N ARG A 594 3.95 6.33 -21.53
CA ARG A 594 5.33 6.44 -22.00
C ARG A 594 5.56 5.82 -23.39
N GLU A 595 4.89 4.70 -23.67
CA GLU A 595 5.07 3.93 -24.92
C GLU A 595 4.33 4.53 -26.11
N ASN A 596 3.30 5.35 -25.89
CA ASN A 596 2.48 5.91 -26.96
C ASN A 596 2.72 7.42 -27.11
N ASP A 597 2.94 7.87 -28.34
CA ASP A 597 3.09 9.30 -28.65
C ASP A 597 1.73 10.01 -28.77
N GLU A 598 0.72 9.30 -29.28
CA GLU A 598 -0.67 9.72 -29.28
C GLU A 598 -1.47 8.80 -28.34
N LEU A 599 -2.11 9.39 -27.34
CA LEU A 599 -2.93 8.65 -26.38
C LEU A 599 -4.33 8.47 -26.95
N SER A 600 -4.74 7.22 -27.21
CA SER A 600 -6.14 6.89 -27.46
C SER A 600 -6.99 7.30 -26.27
N GLU A 601 -7.99 8.14 -26.52
CA GLU A 601 -8.90 8.65 -25.49
C GLU A 601 -9.73 7.50 -24.87
N GLU A 602 -10.15 6.51 -25.68
CA GLU A 602 -10.88 5.34 -25.19
C GLU A 602 -10.04 4.49 -24.23
N THR A 603 -8.79 4.19 -24.62
CA THR A 603 -7.87 3.40 -23.78
C THR A 603 -7.48 4.15 -22.52
N PHE A 604 -7.37 5.47 -22.60
CA PHE A 604 -7.05 6.29 -21.44
C PHE A 604 -8.21 6.37 -20.45
N GLN A 605 -9.43 6.55 -20.94
CA GLN A 605 -10.64 6.52 -20.12
C GLN A 605 -10.81 5.17 -19.40
N ASP A 606 -10.38 4.06 -20.00
CA ASP A 606 -10.30 2.76 -19.32
C ASP A 606 -9.35 2.79 -18.11
N TYR A 607 -8.13 3.33 -18.26
CA TYR A 607 -7.21 3.45 -17.13
C TYR A 607 -7.73 4.37 -16.03
N GLU A 608 -8.36 5.50 -16.38
CA GLU A 608 -8.98 6.40 -15.39
C GLU A 608 -10.13 5.73 -14.65
N ARG A 609 -10.98 4.98 -15.38
CA ARG A 609 -12.06 4.18 -14.79
C ARG A 609 -11.50 3.17 -13.78
N ARG A 610 -10.48 2.40 -14.17
CA ARG A 610 -9.83 1.40 -13.30
C ARG A 610 -9.18 2.03 -12.07
N LEU A 611 -8.52 3.18 -12.22
CA LEU A 611 -7.94 3.91 -11.09
C LEU A 611 -9.02 4.42 -10.13
N LYS A 612 -10.18 4.84 -10.66
CA LYS A 612 -11.33 5.27 -9.87
C LYS A 612 -12.01 4.10 -9.15
N GLU A 613 -12.12 2.93 -9.78
CA GLU A 613 -12.60 1.70 -9.12
C GLU A 613 -11.73 1.38 -7.89
N VAL A 614 -10.40 1.38 -8.06
CA VAL A 614 -9.44 1.16 -6.98
C VAL A 614 -9.60 2.21 -5.85
N GLU A 615 -9.79 3.48 -6.20
CA GLU A 615 -9.99 4.59 -5.25
C GLU A 615 -11.27 4.45 -4.40
N THR A 616 -12.27 3.67 -4.86
CA THR A 616 -13.47 3.38 -4.07
C THR A 616 -13.26 2.31 -3.00
N GLU A 617 -12.25 1.44 -3.16
CA GLU A 617 -11.99 0.31 -2.27
C GLU A 617 -10.83 0.54 -1.31
N THR A 618 -9.81 1.31 -1.72
CA THR A 618 -8.61 1.60 -0.92
C THR A 618 -8.05 2.99 -1.20
N THR A 619 -7.28 3.52 -0.25
CA THR A 619 -6.60 4.81 -0.40
C THR A 619 -5.38 4.67 -1.32
N ILE A 620 -5.33 5.48 -2.37
CA ILE A 620 -4.16 5.54 -3.27
C ILE A 620 -3.12 6.50 -2.69
N ASP A 621 -1.89 6.03 -2.47
CA ASP A 621 -0.81 6.89 -1.98
C ASP A 621 -0.49 8.01 -2.98
N HIS A 622 -0.34 9.23 -2.48
CA HIS A 622 -0.10 10.44 -3.27
C HIS A 622 1.09 10.33 -4.24
N HIS A 623 2.10 9.51 -3.93
CA HIS A 623 3.25 9.30 -4.83
C HIS A 623 2.85 8.71 -6.18
N HIS A 624 1.81 7.86 -6.22
CA HIS A 624 1.32 7.30 -7.48
C HIS A 624 0.83 8.39 -8.42
N TYR A 625 0.08 9.38 -7.90
CA TYR A 625 -0.37 10.51 -8.69
C TYR A 625 0.79 11.37 -9.21
N PHE A 626 1.84 11.59 -8.39
CA PHE A 626 3.03 12.31 -8.84
C PHE A 626 3.77 11.59 -9.97
N LYS A 627 3.84 10.25 -9.93
CA LYS A 627 4.45 9.44 -11.01
C LYS A 627 3.65 9.51 -12.31
N VAL A 628 2.32 9.42 -12.21
CA VAL A 628 1.42 9.61 -13.37
C VAL A 628 1.57 11.02 -13.94
N ALA A 629 1.60 12.05 -13.08
CA ALA A 629 1.77 13.44 -13.47
C ALA A 629 3.09 13.67 -14.22
N ALA A 630 4.20 13.09 -13.74
CA ALA A 630 5.50 13.15 -14.39
C ALA A 630 5.46 12.49 -15.79
N ALA A 631 4.83 11.32 -15.92
CA ALA A 631 4.69 10.66 -17.22
C ALA A 631 3.93 11.53 -18.25
N PHE A 632 2.85 12.20 -17.82
CA PHE A 632 2.15 13.17 -18.68
C PHE A 632 2.98 14.39 -19.04
N PHE A 633 3.75 14.89 -18.07
CA PHE A 633 4.61 16.04 -18.28
C PHE A 633 5.67 15.74 -19.36
N ASP A 634 6.28 14.57 -19.31
CA ASP A 634 7.27 14.11 -20.30
C ASP A 634 6.68 14.00 -21.71
N LYS A 635 5.40 13.58 -21.80
CA LYS A 635 4.63 13.54 -23.05
C LYS A 635 3.96 14.87 -23.43
N LYS A 636 4.32 15.98 -22.76
CA LYS A 636 3.82 17.34 -23.03
C LYS A 636 2.29 17.51 -22.86
N HIS A 637 1.63 16.57 -22.18
CA HIS A 637 0.22 16.69 -21.80
C HIS A 637 0.09 17.48 -20.49
N TYR A 638 0.48 18.75 -20.52
CA TYR A 638 0.70 19.54 -19.30
C TYR A 638 -0.55 19.76 -18.45
N LEU A 639 -1.74 19.84 -19.06
CA LEU A 639 -2.99 19.99 -18.31
C LEU A 639 -3.33 18.71 -17.53
N LYS A 640 -3.12 17.52 -18.11
CA LYS A 640 -3.25 16.24 -17.39
C LYS A 640 -2.17 16.10 -16.31
N ALA A 641 -0.94 16.52 -16.59
CA ALA A 641 0.13 16.56 -15.59
C ALA A 641 -0.24 17.44 -14.39
N ALA A 642 -0.76 18.65 -14.64
CA ALA A 642 -1.21 19.55 -13.59
C ALA A 642 -2.36 18.94 -12.76
N TYR A 643 -3.35 18.32 -13.41
CA TYR A 643 -4.44 17.62 -12.72
C TYR A 643 -3.92 16.56 -11.73
N TYR A 644 -2.99 15.70 -12.15
CA TYR A 644 -2.46 14.65 -11.27
C TYR A 644 -1.49 15.18 -10.20
N TYR A 645 -0.72 16.24 -10.46
CA TYR A 645 0.05 16.90 -9.41
C TYR A 645 -0.85 17.53 -8.34
N ASP A 646 -1.92 18.22 -8.74
CA ASP A 646 -2.90 18.80 -7.82
C ASP A 646 -3.62 17.70 -7.01
N LYS A 647 -4.08 16.63 -7.67
CA LYS A 647 -4.69 15.47 -7.01
C LYS A 647 -3.73 14.85 -5.98
N GLY A 648 -2.46 14.66 -6.34
CA GLY A 648 -1.44 14.16 -5.42
C GLY A 648 -1.21 15.07 -4.22
N LEU A 649 -1.14 16.39 -4.41
CA LEU A 649 -0.99 17.36 -3.32
C LEU A 649 -2.20 17.38 -2.37
N LYS A 650 -3.42 17.31 -2.91
CA LYS A 650 -4.65 17.21 -2.13
C LYS A 650 -4.70 15.96 -1.26
N VAL A 651 -4.36 14.80 -1.83
CA VAL A 651 -4.30 13.52 -1.11
C VAL A 651 -3.16 13.51 -0.08
N CYS A 652 -2.04 14.18 -0.38
CA CYS A 652 -0.93 14.31 0.55
C CYS A 652 -1.32 15.10 1.81
N GLY A 653 -2.13 16.14 1.67
CA GLY A 653 -2.64 16.96 2.78
C GLY A 653 -1.59 17.86 3.44
N HIS A 654 -0.36 17.93 2.91
CA HIS A 654 0.70 18.81 3.38
C HIS A 654 1.53 19.40 2.23
N PHE A 655 2.27 20.47 2.53
CA PHE A 655 3.02 21.23 1.53
C PHE A 655 4.34 20.55 1.17
N ILE A 656 4.49 20.19 -0.11
CA ILE A 656 5.74 19.69 -0.66
C ILE A 656 6.22 20.62 -1.77
N ILE A 657 7.26 21.43 -1.51
CA ILE A 657 7.75 22.46 -2.44
C ILE A 657 8.09 21.90 -3.83
N LYS A 658 8.70 20.70 -3.89
CA LYS A 658 9.05 20.01 -5.15
C LYS A 658 7.85 19.85 -6.07
N TYR A 659 6.73 19.34 -5.56
CA TYR A 659 5.54 19.05 -6.35
C TYR A 659 4.67 20.29 -6.59
N ASN A 660 4.65 21.25 -5.67
CA ASN A 660 4.04 22.57 -5.91
C ASN A 660 4.76 23.29 -7.07
N ARG A 661 6.09 23.21 -7.15
CA ARG A 661 6.87 23.74 -8.30
C ARG A 661 6.58 22.99 -9.59
N ALA A 662 6.42 21.66 -9.53
CA ALA A 662 6.08 20.85 -10.71
C ALA A 662 4.67 21.16 -11.23
N LEU A 663 3.70 21.39 -10.33
CA LEU A 663 2.35 21.85 -10.66
C LEU A 663 2.38 23.22 -11.34
N ALA A 664 3.05 24.22 -10.73
CA ALA A 664 3.22 25.53 -11.33
C ALA A 664 3.91 25.46 -12.71
N LEU A 665 4.93 24.61 -12.86
CA LEU A 665 5.61 24.42 -14.13
C LEU A 665 4.70 23.80 -15.19
N SER A 666 3.83 22.86 -14.80
CA SER A 666 2.85 22.24 -15.70
C SER A 666 1.86 23.27 -16.24
N TYR A 667 1.26 24.08 -15.37
CA TYR A 667 0.40 25.20 -15.81
C TYR A 667 1.14 26.22 -16.68
N PHE A 668 2.39 26.54 -16.33
CA PHE A 668 3.20 27.47 -17.12
C PHE A 668 3.45 26.94 -18.53
N ARG A 669 3.86 25.67 -18.66
CA ARG A 669 4.06 25.04 -19.96
C ARG A 669 2.77 24.97 -20.76
N GLN A 670 1.65 24.64 -20.12
CA GLN A 670 0.33 24.69 -20.75
C GLN A 670 0.01 26.08 -21.30
N GLY A 671 0.14 27.14 -20.48
CA GLY A 671 -0.16 28.52 -20.89
C GLY A 671 0.74 29.04 -22.02
N MET A 672 1.94 28.49 -22.15
CA MET A 672 2.90 28.83 -23.22
C MET A 672 2.76 27.97 -24.47
N SER A 673 1.92 26.92 -24.46
CA SER A 673 1.72 26.07 -25.63
C SER A 673 1.08 26.81 -26.81
N ASP A 674 1.46 26.40 -28.00
CA ASP A 674 0.82 26.84 -29.24
C ASP A 674 -0.52 26.13 -29.45
N GLY A 675 -1.46 26.77 -30.17
CA GLY A 675 -2.74 26.17 -30.52
C GLY A 675 -3.84 26.17 -29.45
N ILE A 676 -3.58 26.68 -28.23
CA ILE A 676 -4.62 26.82 -27.18
C ILE A 676 -5.29 28.20 -27.20
N SER A 677 -6.56 28.24 -26.77
CA SER A 677 -7.39 29.44 -26.77
C SER A 677 -6.86 30.53 -25.83
N LYS A 678 -7.19 31.81 -26.11
CA LYS A 678 -6.81 32.95 -25.26
C LYS A 678 -7.30 32.80 -23.81
N SER A 679 -8.52 32.29 -23.62
CA SER A 679 -9.08 32.05 -22.28
C SER A 679 -8.31 30.96 -21.54
N SER A 680 -8.02 29.83 -22.19
CA SER A 680 -7.25 28.73 -21.60
C SER A 680 -5.82 29.14 -21.25
N LYS A 681 -5.17 29.99 -22.07
CA LYS A 681 -3.87 30.61 -21.74
C LYS A 681 -3.97 31.43 -20.46
N LEU A 682 -4.97 32.31 -20.39
CA LEU A 682 -5.18 33.18 -19.25
C LEU A 682 -5.44 32.39 -17.95
N GLU A 683 -6.27 31.35 -18.00
CA GLU A 683 -6.55 30.47 -16.86
C GLU A 683 -5.28 29.76 -16.37
N SER A 684 -4.50 29.18 -17.30
CA SER A 684 -3.25 28.50 -16.96
C SER A 684 -2.25 29.44 -16.30
N LEU A 685 -2.07 30.66 -16.83
CA LEU A 685 -1.14 31.64 -16.25
C LEU A 685 -1.60 32.14 -14.88
N LYS A 686 -2.91 32.30 -14.65
CA LYS A 686 -3.46 32.62 -13.32
C LYS A 686 -3.16 31.51 -12.32
N ALA A 687 -3.35 30.25 -12.70
CA ALA A 687 -3.02 29.11 -11.87
C ALA A 687 -1.52 29.05 -11.51
N VAL A 688 -0.61 29.48 -12.40
CA VAL A 688 0.81 29.64 -12.06
C VAL A 688 1.01 30.65 -10.93
N VAL A 689 0.35 31.81 -11.02
CA VAL A 689 0.49 32.89 -10.01
C VAL A 689 0.00 32.41 -8.66
N GLU A 690 -1.20 31.83 -8.61
CA GLU A 690 -1.80 31.26 -7.40
C GLU A 690 -0.88 30.21 -6.77
N GLN A 691 -0.35 29.30 -7.58
CA GLN A 691 0.50 28.22 -7.09
C GLN A 691 1.86 28.72 -6.55
N ILE A 692 2.44 29.76 -7.15
CA ILE A 692 3.67 30.38 -6.62
C ILE A 692 3.37 31.20 -5.35
N GLU A 693 2.19 31.82 -5.24
CA GLU A 693 1.77 32.49 -3.99
C GLU A 693 1.64 31.48 -2.83
N ILE A 694 1.11 30.29 -3.08
CA ILE A 694 1.12 29.19 -2.08
C ILE A 694 2.56 28.87 -1.66
N ILE A 695 3.51 28.76 -2.61
CA ILE A 695 4.92 28.52 -2.30
C ILE A 695 5.49 29.63 -1.42
N PHE A 696 5.23 30.90 -1.73
CA PHE A 696 5.73 32.02 -0.92
C PHE A 696 5.12 32.10 0.47
N ASN A 697 3.90 31.60 0.65
CA ASN A 697 3.24 31.59 1.96
C ASN A 697 3.66 30.40 2.83
N MET A 698 4.02 29.26 2.24
CA MET A 698 4.24 28.00 2.96
C MET A 698 5.69 27.55 3.05
N ALA A 699 6.54 27.90 2.08
CA ALA A 699 7.95 27.50 2.08
C ALA A 699 8.77 28.36 3.06
N ALA A 700 9.86 27.79 3.60
CA ALA A 700 10.80 28.58 4.36
C ALA A 700 11.58 29.54 3.42
N ASP A 701 11.98 30.72 3.92
CA ASP A 701 12.64 31.76 3.12
C ASP A 701 13.86 31.25 2.33
N HIS A 702 14.63 30.31 2.90
CA HIS A 702 15.82 29.73 2.28
C HIS A 702 15.51 28.72 1.17
N GLU A 703 14.29 28.19 1.11
CA GLU A 703 13.86 27.26 0.07
C GLU A 703 13.34 27.99 -1.17
N ILE A 704 12.91 29.24 -1.02
CA ILE A 704 12.41 30.09 -2.12
C ILE A 704 13.59 30.47 -3.03
N SER A 705 13.42 30.23 -4.32
CA SER A 705 14.49 30.39 -5.32
C SER A 705 14.18 31.51 -6.32
N HIS A 706 15.22 32.00 -7.00
CA HIS A 706 15.06 32.94 -8.11
C HIS A 706 14.11 32.41 -9.22
N HIS A 707 13.99 31.09 -9.38
CA HIS A 707 13.09 30.50 -10.37
C HIS A 707 11.61 30.70 -10.04
N ASP A 708 11.24 30.78 -8.76
CA ASP A 708 9.85 30.97 -8.34
C ASP A 708 9.38 32.38 -8.68
N TYR A 709 10.19 33.39 -8.31
CA TYR A 709 9.96 34.79 -8.71
C TYR A 709 9.94 34.96 -10.23
N ASN A 710 10.92 34.41 -10.95
CA ASN A 710 10.96 34.55 -12.40
C ASN A 710 9.76 33.88 -13.09
N ARG A 711 9.29 32.72 -12.61
CA ARG A 711 8.07 32.08 -13.15
C ARG A 711 6.83 32.90 -12.90
N ARG A 712 6.65 33.43 -11.69
CA ARG A 712 5.50 34.30 -11.38
C ARG A 712 5.55 35.58 -12.20
N ALA A 713 6.73 36.18 -12.36
CA ALA A 713 6.94 37.33 -13.23
C ALA A 713 6.52 37.06 -14.69
N LEU A 714 7.00 35.95 -15.27
CA LEU A 714 6.63 35.55 -16.63
C LEU A 714 5.12 35.33 -16.77
N ALA A 715 4.50 34.70 -15.78
CA ALA A 715 3.05 34.48 -15.76
C ALA A 715 2.27 35.79 -15.67
N LEU A 716 2.66 36.70 -14.78
CA LEU A 716 2.07 38.03 -14.63
C LEU A 716 2.23 38.88 -15.91
N SER A 717 3.41 38.88 -16.53
CA SER A 717 3.61 39.52 -17.84
C SER A 717 2.68 38.92 -18.90
N GLY A 718 2.55 37.59 -18.96
CA GLY A 718 1.63 36.92 -19.86
C GLY A 718 0.16 37.31 -19.62
N ILE A 719 -0.29 37.34 -18.36
CA ILE A 719 -1.64 37.77 -17.98
C ILE A 719 -1.88 39.21 -18.44
N GLY A 720 -0.91 40.10 -18.22
CA GLY A 720 -1.00 41.50 -18.61
C GLY A 720 -1.16 41.69 -20.12
N ARG A 721 -0.46 40.90 -20.95
CA ARG A 721 -0.62 40.90 -22.42
C ARG A 721 -2.00 40.44 -22.87
N LEU A 722 -2.67 39.58 -22.09
CA LEU A 722 -3.97 39.00 -22.44
C LEU A 722 -5.17 39.79 -21.88
N SER A 723 -4.93 40.70 -20.93
CA SER A 723 -5.98 41.42 -20.20
C SER A 723 -6.23 42.84 -20.75
N ASP A 724 -7.22 43.52 -20.19
CA ASP A 724 -7.56 44.92 -20.50
C ASP A 724 -6.54 45.91 -19.92
N SER A 725 -6.61 47.19 -20.34
CA SER A 725 -5.57 48.19 -20.04
C SER A 725 -5.27 48.36 -18.54
N LYS A 726 -6.30 48.35 -17.69
CA LYS A 726 -6.11 48.55 -16.24
C LYS A 726 -5.44 47.34 -15.58
N THR A 727 -5.90 46.14 -15.92
CA THR A 727 -5.34 44.89 -15.41
C THR A 727 -3.93 44.65 -15.95
N LYS A 728 -3.64 45.09 -17.18
CA LYS A 728 -2.32 45.03 -17.79
C LYS A 728 -1.27 45.75 -16.95
N GLU A 729 -1.52 47.01 -16.60
CA GLU A 729 -0.57 47.83 -15.83
C GLU A 729 -0.29 47.24 -14.44
N ILE A 730 -1.33 46.79 -13.73
CA ILE A 730 -1.19 46.17 -12.41
C ILE A 730 -0.29 44.92 -12.48
N ASN A 731 -0.53 44.04 -13.46
CA ASN A 731 0.25 42.81 -13.59
C ASN A 731 1.69 43.09 -14.05
N PHE A 732 1.91 44.07 -14.92
CA PHE A 732 3.24 44.47 -15.35
C PHE A 732 4.08 45.02 -14.19
N ASN A 733 3.50 45.86 -13.34
CA ASN A 733 4.20 46.37 -12.16
C ASN A 733 4.55 45.24 -11.16
N LYS A 734 3.65 44.28 -10.93
CA LYS A 734 3.95 43.10 -10.11
C LYS A 734 5.04 42.23 -10.74
N ALA A 735 5.00 42.00 -12.05
CA ALA A 735 6.02 41.23 -12.76
C ALA A 735 7.40 41.88 -12.66
N LEU A 736 7.47 43.21 -12.75
CA LEU A 736 8.72 43.96 -12.64
C LEU A 736 9.37 43.80 -11.25
N LEU A 737 8.56 43.82 -10.19
CA LEU A 737 9.01 43.56 -8.82
C LEU A 737 9.60 42.15 -8.70
N ASP A 738 8.91 41.15 -9.23
CA ASP A 738 9.36 39.76 -9.18
C ASP A 738 10.62 39.51 -10.01
N TYR A 739 10.74 40.09 -11.22
CA TYR A 739 11.97 39.99 -11.99
C TYR A 739 13.16 40.59 -11.24
N THR A 740 12.97 41.76 -10.65
CA THR A 740 14.01 42.42 -9.85
C THR A 740 14.42 41.54 -8.66
N LYS A 741 13.43 40.95 -7.97
CA LYS A 741 13.72 40.04 -6.85
C LYS A 741 14.46 38.78 -7.29
N SER A 742 14.10 38.22 -8.45
CA SER A 742 14.80 37.08 -9.04
C SER A 742 16.27 37.41 -9.34
N ILE A 743 16.54 38.59 -9.89
CA ILE A 743 17.90 39.07 -10.20
C ILE A 743 18.72 39.27 -8.92
N GLU A 744 18.11 39.79 -7.85
CA GLU A 744 18.77 39.94 -6.54
C GLU A 744 19.21 38.60 -5.96
N ILE A 745 18.33 37.59 -6.00
CA ILE A 745 18.58 36.27 -5.40
C ILE A 745 19.61 35.47 -6.20
N LYS A 746 19.55 35.52 -7.53
CA LYS A 746 20.49 34.76 -8.37
C LYS A 746 21.90 35.33 -8.22
N THR A 747 22.91 34.49 -8.01
CA THR A 747 24.30 34.95 -7.81
C THR A 747 25.15 34.91 -9.09
N VAL A 748 24.91 33.95 -9.99
CA VAL A 748 25.71 33.73 -11.21
C VAL A 748 24.82 33.59 -12.45
N SER A 749 25.32 34.01 -13.62
CA SER A 749 24.67 33.83 -14.93
C SER A 749 23.24 34.39 -15.00
N LYS A 750 23.11 35.70 -14.79
CA LYS A 750 21.82 36.40 -14.67
C LYS A 750 21.19 36.79 -16.02
N TYR A 751 21.85 36.51 -17.15
CA TYR A 751 21.48 37.03 -18.46
C TYR A 751 19.99 36.80 -18.81
N ILE A 752 19.47 35.58 -18.63
CA ILE A 752 18.05 35.26 -18.87
C ILE A 752 17.11 36.17 -18.06
N LEU A 753 17.46 36.46 -16.81
CA LEU A 753 16.61 37.26 -15.92
C LEU A 753 16.59 38.73 -16.34
N TYR A 754 17.77 39.27 -16.67
CA TYR A 754 17.88 40.63 -17.23
C TYR A 754 17.14 40.72 -18.55
N ARG A 755 17.29 39.74 -19.45
CA ARG A 755 16.56 39.69 -20.71
C ARG A 755 15.04 39.71 -20.51
N ASN A 756 14.52 38.86 -19.62
CA ASN A 756 13.09 38.81 -19.33
C ASN A 756 12.55 40.15 -18.79
N ARG A 757 13.30 40.81 -17.90
CA ARG A 757 12.93 42.12 -17.35
C ARG A 757 13.02 43.23 -18.41
N GLY A 758 14.07 43.23 -19.23
CA GLY A 758 14.26 44.15 -20.33
C GLY A 758 13.13 44.08 -21.37
N TYR A 759 12.66 42.87 -21.70
CA TYR A 759 11.48 42.71 -22.56
C TYR A 759 10.19 43.24 -21.93
N LEU A 760 10.02 43.13 -20.61
CA LEU A 760 8.87 43.74 -19.94
C LEU A 760 8.96 45.27 -19.97
N HIS A 761 10.13 45.85 -19.71
CA HIS A 761 10.37 47.30 -19.84
C HIS A 761 10.05 47.80 -21.26
N LEU A 762 10.45 47.05 -22.29
CA LEU A 762 10.08 47.30 -23.68
C LEU A 762 8.56 47.41 -23.87
N GLU A 763 7.81 46.48 -23.30
CA GLU A 763 6.34 46.45 -23.40
C GLU A 763 5.65 47.54 -22.58
N MET A 764 6.30 48.02 -21.52
CA MET A 764 5.86 49.16 -20.70
C MET A 764 6.20 50.52 -21.33
N GLY A 765 7.09 50.56 -22.33
CA GLY A 765 7.58 51.81 -22.93
C GLY A 765 8.77 52.46 -22.19
N SER A 766 9.34 51.76 -21.20
CA SER A 766 10.53 52.19 -20.44
C SER A 766 11.80 51.84 -21.22
N PHE A 767 12.08 52.59 -22.29
CA PHE A 767 13.11 52.21 -23.26
C PHE A 767 14.54 52.26 -22.72
N TYR A 768 14.86 53.18 -21.79
CA TYR A 768 16.20 53.29 -21.21
C TYR A 768 16.52 52.08 -20.32
N GLU A 769 15.60 51.74 -19.41
CA GLU A 769 15.72 50.60 -18.51
C GLU A 769 15.74 49.27 -19.29
N ALA A 770 14.95 49.17 -20.36
CA ALA A 770 14.99 48.04 -21.26
C ALA A 770 16.36 47.86 -21.90
N LEU A 771 16.95 48.94 -22.40
CA LEU A 771 18.25 48.94 -23.04
C LEU A 771 19.34 48.49 -22.05
N ASP A 772 19.28 49.01 -20.83
CA ASP A 772 20.22 48.69 -19.76
C ASP A 772 20.24 47.21 -19.40
N ASP A 773 19.07 46.59 -19.34
CA ASP A 773 18.89 45.17 -19.05
C ASP A 773 19.31 44.29 -20.23
N LEU A 774 18.93 44.66 -21.46
CA LEU A 774 19.27 43.89 -22.66
C LEU A 774 20.78 43.93 -22.94
N ILE A 775 21.43 45.10 -22.78
CA ILE A 775 22.90 45.23 -22.90
C ILE A 775 23.58 44.37 -21.85
N PHE A 776 23.12 44.41 -20.60
CA PHE A 776 23.72 43.58 -19.56
C PHE A 776 23.55 42.08 -19.82
N SER A 777 22.39 41.65 -20.34
CA SER A 777 22.19 40.28 -20.80
C SER A 777 23.18 39.89 -21.91
N GLU A 778 23.31 40.74 -22.92
CA GLU A 778 24.15 40.54 -24.10
C GLU A 778 25.66 40.46 -23.74
N LEU A 779 26.11 41.27 -22.78
CA LEU A 779 27.48 41.25 -22.26
C LEU A 779 27.81 39.95 -21.49
N ILE A 780 26.81 39.26 -20.93
CA ILE A 780 27.01 37.99 -20.24
C ILE A 780 26.98 36.82 -21.24
N LEU A 781 25.99 36.81 -22.14
CA LEU A 781 25.87 35.81 -23.20
C LEU A 781 25.27 36.47 -24.44
N SER A 782 26.05 36.47 -25.51
CA SER A 782 25.64 37.05 -26.79
C SER A 782 24.58 36.17 -27.46
N GLU A 783 23.40 36.75 -27.73
CA GLU A 783 22.31 36.08 -28.43
C GLU A 783 21.71 37.00 -29.52
N GLU A 784 21.52 36.45 -30.72
CA GLU A 784 21.05 37.19 -31.90
C GLU A 784 19.72 37.93 -31.66
N GLU A 785 18.78 37.32 -30.93
CA GLU A 785 17.48 37.93 -30.63
C GLU A 785 17.59 39.15 -29.71
N THR A 786 18.53 39.12 -28.76
CA THR A 786 18.82 40.23 -27.84
C THR A 786 19.47 41.38 -28.61
N LEU A 787 20.48 41.08 -29.45
CA LEU A 787 21.12 42.04 -30.34
C LEU A 787 20.13 42.72 -31.28
N MET A 788 19.25 41.97 -31.95
CA MET A 788 18.21 42.53 -32.82
C MET A 788 17.26 43.46 -32.06
N SER A 789 16.99 43.16 -30.78
CA SER A 789 16.12 43.98 -29.94
C SER A 789 16.81 45.29 -29.53
N ILE A 790 18.11 45.23 -29.21
CA ILE A 790 18.94 46.41 -28.97
C ILE A 790 19.04 47.27 -30.24
N GLU A 791 19.34 46.66 -31.40
CA GLU A 791 19.42 47.35 -32.69
C GLU A 791 18.12 48.08 -33.02
N ARG A 792 16.98 47.43 -32.81
CA ARG A 792 15.66 48.06 -33.01
C ARG A 792 15.43 49.25 -32.10
N LEU A 793 15.93 49.23 -30.86
CA LEU A 793 15.77 50.32 -29.91
C LEU A 793 16.66 51.52 -30.25
N ILE A 794 17.94 51.30 -30.50
CA ILE A 794 18.89 52.38 -30.79
C ILE A 794 18.55 53.12 -32.09
N LYS A 795 17.86 52.46 -33.03
CA LYS A 795 17.36 53.07 -34.27
C LYS A 795 16.14 53.97 -34.08
N ARG A 796 15.48 53.97 -32.92
CA ARG A 796 14.26 54.78 -32.69
C ARG A 796 14.58 56.23 -32.37
N ASP A 797 15.66 56.46 -31.63
CA ASP A 797 16.03 57.79 -31.12
C ASP A 797 17.54 57.83 -30.86
N VAL A 798 18.17 58.93 -31.28
CA VAL A 798 19.59 59.21 -31.07
C VAL A 798 19.94 59.23 -29.58
N SER A 799 19.04 59.70 -28.72
CA SER A 799 19.24 59.68 -27.27
C SER A 799 19.40 58.25 -26.71
N LEU A 800 18.65 57.29 -27.26
CA LEU A 800 18.75 55.87 -26.89
C LEU A 800 20.05 55.25 -27.39
N PHE A 801 20.55 55.65 -28.56
CA PHE A 801 21.87 55.23 -29.03
C PHE A 801 22.99 55.70 -28.09
N VAL A 802 22.99 56.98 -27.70
CA VAL A 802 24.00 57.53 -26.78
C VAL A 802 23.94 56.83 -25.42
N HIS A 803 22.74 56.55 -24.92
CA HIS A 803 22.56 55.74 -23.71
C HIS A 803 23.10 54.32 -23.87
N ALA A 804 22.87 53.66 -25.01
CA ALA A 804 23.38 52.33 -25.32
C ALA A 804 24.90 52.27 -25.22
N LEU A 805 25.54 53.25 -25.86
CA LEU A 805 26.99 53.36 -25.93
C LEU A 805 27.60 53.58 -24.55
N THR A 806 26.97 54.45 -23.75
CA THR A 806 27.36 54.74 -22.36
C THR A 806 27.22 53.48 -21.51
N SER A 807 26.05 52.83 -21.54
CA SER A 807 25.73 51.62 -20.77
C SER A 807 26.65 50.46 -21.11
N TYR A 808 26.94 50.22 -22.39
CA TYR A 808 27.92 49.21 -22.82
C TYR A 808 29.31 49.52 -22.26
N SER A 809 29.75 50.78 -22.35
CA SER A 809 31.09 51.19 -21.93
C SER A 809 31.29 51.13 -20.42
N GLU A 810 30.25 51.41 -19.64
CA GLU A 810 30.29 51.33 -18.18
C GLU A 810 30.22 49.89 -17.65
N LYS A 811 29.46 49.02 -18.34
CA LYS A 811 29.19 47.65 -17.87
C LYS A 811 30.19 46.62 -18.39
N LYS A 812 30.89 46.89 -19.50
CA LYS A 812 31.89 45.96 -20.06
C LYS A 812 33.08 45.78 -19.12
N ASN A 813 33.61 44.56 -19.05
CA ASN A 813 34.84 44.22 -18.33
C ASN A 813 35.44 42.91 -18.87
N GLU A 814 36.59 42.49 -18.33
CA GLU A 814 37.30 41.29 -18.79
C GLU A 814 36.47 39.99 -18.79
N LYS A 815 35.40 39.91 -17.99
CA LYS A 815 34.51 38.73 -17.91
C LYS A 815 33.19 38.90 -18.66
N HIS A 816 32.82 40.13 -19.01
CA HIS A 816 31.53 40.49 -19.58
C HIS A 816 31.74 41.49 -20.73
N ASP A 817 31.88 40.97 -21.94
CA ASP A 817 32.02 41.74 -23.17
C ASP A 817 31.34 41.01 -24.34
N SER A 818 30.86 41.76 -25.33
CA SER A 818 30.24 41.23 -26.54
C SER A 818 30.80 41.96 -27.76
N GLU A 819 31.63 41.27 -28.53
CA GLU A 819 32.21 41.82 -29.77
C GLU A 819 31.13 42.12 -30.81
N ASN A 820 30.04 41.34 -30.82
CA ASN A 820 28.91 41.57 -31.71
C ASN A 820 28.18 42.87 -31.36
N LEU A 821 27.93 43.13 -30.07
CA LEU A 821 27.30 44.36 -29.62
C LEU A 821 28.21 45.57 -29.87
N LYS A 822 29.50 45.43 -29.61
CA LYS A 822 30.50 46.46 -29.90
C LYS A 822 30.49 46.84 -31.38
N LYS A 823 30.60 45.85 -32.27
CA LYS A 823 30.57 46.05 -33.72
C LYS A 823 29.27 46.72 -34.18
N LEU A 824 28.13 46.30 -33.63
CA LEU A 824 26.83 46.93 -33.92
C LEU A 824 26.83 48.43 -33.53
N LEU A 825 27.33 48.76 -32.35
CA LEU A 825 27.39 50.14 -31.85
C LEU A 825 28.37 51.00 -32.65
N GLU A 826 29.54 50.46 -33.04
CA GLU A 826 30.53 51.14 -33.88
C GLU A 826 29.98 51.42 -35.29
N GLU A 827 29.46 50.39 -35.98
CA GLU A 827 28.98 50.51 -37.35
C GLU A 827 27.76 51.43 -37.47
N TYR A 828 26.85 51.36 -36.50
CA TYR A 828 25.67 52.22 -36.50
C TYR A 828 25.99 53.64 -36.01
N GLY A 829 26.88 53.77 -35.01
CA GLY A 829 27.37 55.05 -34.51
C GLY A 829 28.12 55.86 -35.57
N ALA A 830 28.99 55.23 -36.34
CA ALA A 830 29.74 55.89 -37.42
C ALA A 830 28.80 56.50 -38.47
N LYS A 831 27.69 55.82 -38.79
CA LYS A 831 26.66 56.35 -39.71
C LYS A 831 25.90 57.54 -39.12
N LEU A 832 25.62 57.52 -37.81
CA LEU A 832 24.90 58.60 -37.12
C LEU A 832 25.77 59.83 -36.87
N ALA A 833 27.09 59.63 -36.66
CA ALA A 833 28.04 60.70 -36.36
C ALA A 833 28.17 61.76 -37.48
N GLU A 834 27.82 61.41 -38.72
CA GLU A 834 27.81 62.36 -39.86
C GLU A 834 26.78 63.49 -39.66
N ASP A 835 25.62 63.17 -39.09
CA ASP A 835 24.49 64.09 -38.95
C ASP A 835 24.24 64.55 -37.50
N HIS A 836 24.86 63.90 -36.50
CA HIS A 836 24.63 64.11 -35.07
C HIS A 836 25.93 64.33 -34.28
N PRO A 837 26.32 65.59 -33.99
CA PRO A 837 27.56 65.91 -33.26
C PRO A 837 27.66 65.27 -31.87
N GLU A 838 26.53 65.10 -31.18
CA GLU A 838 26.44 64.43 -29.89
C GLU A 838 26.85 62.95 -29.94
N VAL A 839 26.62 62.27 -31.07
CA VAL A 839 27.04 60.88 -31.28
C VAL A 839 28.54 60.79 -31.52
N ALA A 840 29.09 61.70 -32.33
CA ALA A 840 30.53 61.78 -32.56
C ALA A 840 31.31 62.02 -31.25
N ALA A 841 30.81 62.93 -30.41
CA ALA A 841 31.38 63.19 -29.09
C ALA A 841 31.32 61.96 -28.16
N ALA A 842 30.20 61.22 -28.16
CA ALA A 842 30.05 60.03 -27.32
C ALA A 842 30.96 58.87 -27.78
N LEU A 843 31.12 58.66 -29.08
CA LEU A 843 32.04 57.65 -29.64
C LEU A 843 33.50 57.95 -29.32
N GLU A 844 33.90 59.23 -29.38
CA GLU A 844 35.24 59.67 -29.00
C GLU A 844 35.49 59.49 -27.49
N GLN A 845 34.53 59.90 -26.66
CA GLN A 845 34.60 59.78 -25.21
C GLN A 845 34.78 58.33 -24.74
N HIS A 846 34.12 57.38 -25.39
CA HIS A 846 34.16 55.96 -25.03
C HIS A 846 35.15 55.13 -25.85
N GLY A 847 35.95 55.76 -26.71
CA GLY A 847 37.03 55.11 -27.46
C GLY A 847 36.56 54.11 -28.53
N MET A 848 35.39 54.34 -29.12
CA MET A 848 34.78 53.48 -30.16
C MET A 848 34.79 54.12 -31.56
N ASN A 849 35.71 55.06 -31.80
CA ASN A 849 35.94 55.60 -33.14
C ASN A 849 36.76 54.60 -33.97
N GLN A 850 36.18 54.11 -35.07
CA GLN A 850 36.97 53.57 -36.17
C GLN A 850 37.76 54.72 -36.80
N LYS A 851 39.02 54.91 -36.41
CA LYS A 851 39.97 55.57 -37.31
C LYS A 851 40.11 54.67 -38.53
N GLN A 852 39.60 55.10 -39.69
CA GLN A 852 40.10 54.59 -40.96
C GLN A 852 41.63 54.76 -40.92
N PRO A 853 42.42 53.70 -41.21
CA PRO A 853 43.83 53.92 -41.48
C PRO A 853 43.89 54.78 -42.75
N GLU A 854 44.45 55.98 -42.62
CA GLU A 854 44.87 56.76 -43.78
C GLU A 854 45.91 55.93 -44.54
N ASP A 855 45.67 55.70 -45.84
CA ASP A 855 46.59 55.04 -46.77
C ASP A 855 47.95 55.76 -46.78
N GLU A 856 49.03 55.05 -46.42
CA GLU A 856 50.42 55.31 -46.84
C GLU A 856 50.93 54.17 -47.74
#